data_AF-A0A7S0ZEP0-F1
#
_entry.id   AF-A0A7S0ZEP0-F1
#
_cell.length_a   1.000
_cell.length_b   1.000
_cell.length_c   1.000
_cell.angle_alpha   90.00
_cell.angle_beta   90.00
_cell.angle_gamma   90.00
#
_symmetry.space_group_name_H-M   'P 1'
#
loop_
_entity.id
_entity.type
_entity.pdbx_description
1 polymer ?
#
loop_
_entity_poly.entity_id
_entity_poly.type
_entity_poly.pdbx_seq_one_letter_code
_entity_poly.pdbx_strand_id
1 'polypeptide(L)'
;MDGEVDYGIELVVPGRLCLIGEHSDWAGGFRSQNDQIRPGMAIVACTNTSQVIRARVLPTSNGMLTLKHLPLSIENQIPLNLSCALDLCNSSNSLWTYVGGVICVFLERFAISHSAGMTISITEASLPMCKGLSSSAAICVLVARAFNQLFFNSSLTLDGEMELAYAGERRNGSFCGRLDQSVAFGAGSAVCMRFDTERVTCTPIKAKLHSEHTEPIAIVFADLNGTKSTSVILKELQSAYPIAKTEEHSNLHECLGLRNELRCKAACAAIEETNAKRLGEIFGDAQADFDTCAVPLSASGELISPRLHALLSDPVAKELSFGAKGVGSQGDGCVQFVARSLTDAQRLVNYLNSEKGGCKDATILVVPPPRPRYNDTIEEKSRAKRARSDSQCRIESVVVPCAGLGTRLYPASALIRPKGLMPVVDPRDSFLKPLLLVLLEECLVHSGIEQVILVVTPGQEEKSVRTLLSPPNIQLYQRLRPAQKTYSQSIQKWAHKVHIAYQDTPEGFGHAVEIGTRSLRKQEPFILLLGDVLLHTPLKTTVVSQAKECFRLFNGKASVIVLSRMKREAIGAYGCAMTEKVTLECLSGSELSGHVFQIVEVVEKPVSDDDLSRLVTENNDYFAILGPYAFTPAMTAELSRTVQNNTRHSGEIQLTPCIQNLLQTEVIYGLALDHVSPLDIGVPTEYAKTMKYILSELEKR
;
A
#
# COMPACT_ATOMS: atom_id res chain seq x y z
N MET A 1 -4.86 15.82 -30.02
CA MET A 1 -4.50 14.45 -29.64
C MET A 1 -4.69 14.38 -28.14
N ASP A 2 -5.89 13.95 -27.75
CA ASP A 2 -6.34 13.89 -26.37
C ASP A 2 -5.56 12.80 -25.63
N GLY A 3 -4.70 13.20 -24.70
CA GLY A 3 -4.02 12.29 -23.80
C GLY A 3 -4.92 11.99 -22.61
N GLU A 4 -5.69 10.91 -22.68
CA GLU A 4 -6.31 10.29 -21.50
C GLU A 4 -5.21 10.00 -20.46
N VAL A 5 -5.36 10.56 -19.26
CA VAL A 5 -4.50 10.24 -18.13
C VAL A 5 -4.88 8.83 -17.66
N ASP A 6 -3.92 7.92 -17.79
CA ASP A 6 -4.09 6.49 -17.68
C ASP A 6 -4.08 6.03 -16.20
N TYR A 7 -5.25 5.99 -15.56
CA TYR A 7 -5.49 5.55 -14.16
C TYR A 7 -5.36 4.02 -13.96
N GLY A 8 -4.38 3.39 -14.58
CA GLY A 8 -4.14 1.95 -14.44
C GLY A 8 -3.57 1.55 -13.09
N ILE A 9 -4.12 0.49 -12.51
CA ILE A 9 -3.62 -0.16 -11.30
C ILE A 9 -2.60 -1.22 -11.71
N GLU A 10 -1.39 -1.16 -11.16
CA GLU A 10 -0.38 -2.21 -11.31
C GLU A 10 -0.52 -3.26 -10.20
N LEU A 11 -0.71 -4.51 -10.60
CA LEU A 11 -0.79 -5.67 -9.71
C LEU A 11 0.41 -6.58 -9.91
N VAL A 12 0.91 -7.13 -8.81
CA VAL A 12 1.98 -8.13 -8.80
C VAL A 12 1.54 -9.31 -7.95
N VAL A 13 1.59 -10.51 -8.53
CA VAL A 13 1.29 -11.76 -7.82
C VAL A 13 2.45 -12.74 -8.02
N PRO A 14 3.10 -13.21 -6.95
CA PRO A 14 4.17 -14.19 -7.05
C PRO A 14 3.63 -15.59 -7.30
N GLY A 15 4.53 -16.53 -7.58
CA GLY A 15 4.28 -17.95 -7.40
C GLY A 15 4.57 -18.36 -5.95
N ARG A 16 4.49 -19.65 -5.66
CA ARG A 16 4.72 -20.18 -4.32
C ARG A 16 5.42 -21.52 -4.31
N LEU A 17 6.27 -21.75 -3.32
CA LEU A 17 6.90 -23.02 -3.04
C LEU A 17 6.44 -23.55 -1.69
N CYS A 18 5.86 -24.76 -1.65
CA CYS A 18 5.64 -25.44 -0.38
C CYS A 18 6.99 -25.92 0.14
N LEU A 19 7.44 -25.39 1.28
CA LEU A 19 8.70 -25.78 1.89
C LEU A 19 8.52 -27.10 2.64
N ILE A 20 7.49 -27.18 3.48
CA ILE A 20 7.13 -28.36 4.28
C ILE A 20 5.61 -28.47 4.37
N GLY A 21 5.09 -29.70 4.37
CA GLY A 21 3.68 -29.98 4.63
C GLY A 21 2.82 -30.10 3.40
N GLU A 22 3.40 -30.55 2.28
CA GLU A 22 2.60 -30.99 1.14
C GLU A 22 1.53 -31.99 1.55
N HIS A 23 0.41 -31.97 0.83
CA HIS A 23 -0.75 -32.85 1.02
C HIS A 23 -1.54 -32.65 2.32
N SER A 24 -0.99 -31.93 3.30
CA SER A 24 -1.65 -31.70 4.59
C SER A 24 -2.93 -30.86 4.46
N ASP A 25 -3.05 -30.06 3.40
CA ASP A 25 -4.19 -29.20 3.11
C ASP A 25 -5.48 -29.99 2.82
N TRP A 26 -5.42 -30.97 1.91
CA TRP A 26 -6.56 -31.85 1.67
C TRP A 26 -6.70 -32.93 2.75
N ALA A 27 -5.60 -33.39 3.36
CA ALA A 27 -5.67 -34.39 4.44
C ALA A 27 -6.44 -33.84 5.65
N GLY A 28 -6.15 -32.61 6.07
CA GLY A 28 -6.87 -31.91 7.13
C GLY A 28 -8.35 -31.65 6.80
N GLY A 29 -8.72 -31.61 5.52
CA GLY A 29 -10.10 -31.47 5.05
C GLY A 29 -10.98 -32.69 5.38
N PHE A 30 -10.42 -33.90 5.35
CA PHE A 30 -11.13 -35.14 5.72
C PHE A 30 -11.54 -35.20 7.19
N ARG A 31 -11.03 -34.28 8.02
CA ARG A 31 -11.45 -34.16 9.42
C ARG A 31 -12.96 -33.89 9.57
N SER A 32 -13.59 -33.30 8.56
CA SER A 32 -15.05 -33.14 8.49
C SER A 32 -15.81 -34.48 8.51
N GLN A 33 -15.16 -35.57 8.10
CA GLN A 33 -15.71 -36.93 8.05
C GLN A 33 -15.18 -37.82 9.18
N ASN A 34 -13.98 -37.54 9.69
CA ASN A 34 -13.35 -38.28 10.78
C ASN A 34 -12.57 -37.32 11.71
N ASP A 35 -13.10 -37.07 12.90
CA ASP A 35 -12.57 -36.08 13.84
C ASP A 35 -11.21 -36.45 14.46
N GLN A 36 -10.78 -37.71 14.31
CA GLN A 36 -9.47 -38.22 14.72
C GLN A 36 -8.34 -37.78 13.79
N ILE A 37 -8.67 -37.37 12.56
CA ILE A 37 -7.69 -36.79 11.64
C ILE A 37 -7.20 -35.46 12.22
N ARG A 38 -5.87 -35.29 12.24
CA ARG A 38 -5.24 -34.06 12.71
C ARG A 38 -5.45 -32.93 11.70
N PRO A 39 -5.60 -31.67 12.16
CA PRO A 39 -5.54 -30.52 11.27
C PRO A 39 -4.23 -30.48 10.47
N GLY A 40 -4.33 -30.11 9.21
CA GLY A 40 -3.17 -29.95 8.33
C GLY A 40 -2.33 -28.73 8.69
N MET A 41 -1.05 -28.77 8.38
CA MET A 41 -0.12 -27.67 8.58
C MET A 41 0.93 -27.66 7.47
N ALA A 42 1.18 -26.50 6.88
CA ALA A 42 2.19 -26.34 5.84
C ALA A 42 2.91 -25.01 5.96
N ILE A 43 4.14 -24.95 5.46
CA ILE A 43 4.92 -23.72 5.30
C ILE A 43 5.08 -23.45 3.82
N VAL A 44 4.72 -22.24 3.41
CA VAL A 44 4.83 -21.79 2.04
C VAL A 44 5.72 -20.56 1.97
N ALA A 45 6.57 -20.49 0.95
CA ALA A 45 7.31 -19.29 0.62
C ALA A 45 6.90 -18.79 -0.78
N CYS A 46 6.47 -17.54 -0.86
CA CYS A 46 6.17 -16.87 -2.11
C CYS A 46 7.47 -16.52 -2.83
N THR A 47 7.49 -16.67 -4.16
CA THR A 47 8.68 -16.37 -4.97
C THR A 47 9.10 -14.90 -4.87
N ASN A 48 10.35 -14.63 -5.22
CA ASN A 48 10.91 -13.28 -5.22
C ASN A 48 10.32 -12.44 -6.37
N THR A 49 10.62 -11.14 -6.39
CA THR A 49 10.08 -10.17 -7.37
C THR A 49 10.45 -10.45 -8.82
N SER A 50 11.41 -11.33 -9.08
CA SER A 50 11.86 -11.77 -10.41
C SER A 50 11.03 -12.91 -11.01
N GLN A 51 10.21 -13.59 -10.21
CA GLN A 51 9.32 -14.66 -10.67
C GLN A 51 7.90 -14.31 -10.26
N VAL A 52 7.22 -13.50 -11.07
CA VAL A 52 5.88 -12.97 -10.75
C VAL A 52 5.00 -12.88 -12.01
N ILE A 53 3.70 -12.75 -11.81
CA ILE A 53 2.78 -12.22 -12.81
C ILE A 53 2.56 -10.75 -12.49
N ARG A 54 2.80 -9.88 -13.48
CA ARG A 54 2.42 -8.47 -13.42
C ARG A 54 1.25 -8.22 -14.34
N ALA A 55 0.29 -7.46 -13.86
CA ALA A 55 -0.79 -7.00 -14.71
C ALA A 55 -1.18 -5.57 -14.40
N ARG A 56 -1.57 -4.88 -15.47
CA ARG A 56 -2.17 -3.56 -15.41
C ARG A 56 -3.67 -3.67 -15.54
N VAL A 57 -4.40 -3.05 -14.63
CA VAL A 57 -5.85 -3.11 -14.55
C VAL A 57 -6.44 -1.73 -14.77
N LEU A 58 -7.35 -1.61 -15.73
CA LEU A 58 -8.01 -0.37 -16.11
C LEU A 58 -9.52 -0.49 -15.96
N PRO A 59 -10.21 0.44 -15.26
CA PRO A 59 -11.66 0.45 -15.24
C PRO A 59 -12.24 0.83 -16.61
N THR A 60 -13.36 0.24 -16.99
CA THR A 60 -14.13 0.64 -18.17
C THR A 60 -15.61 0.81 -17.82
N SER A 61 -16.34 1.57 -18.64
CA SER A 61 -17.77 1.87 -18.43
C SER A 61 -18.68 1.30 -19.53
N ASN A 62 -18.24 0.23 -20.19
CA ASN A 62 -18.93 -0.42 -21.31
C ASN A 62 -19.56 -1.77 -20.93
N GLY A 63 -19.53 -2.17 -19.66
CA GLY A 63 -20.03 -3.47 -19.22
C GLY A 63 -19.20 -4.67 -19.71
N MET A 64 -17.99 -4.44 -20.23
CA MET A 64 -17.13 -5.49 -20.78
C MET A 64 -15.94 -5.77 -19.85
N LEU A 65 -15.55 -7.04 -19.78
CA LEU A 65 -14.26 -7.46 -19.30
C LEU A 65 -13.35 -7.76 -20.48
N THR A 66 -12.23 -7.07 -20.58
CA THR A 66 -11.16 -7.37 -21.54
C THR A 66 -9.98 -7.98 -20.79
N LEU A 67 -9.51 -9.15 -21.21
CA LEU A 67 -8.33 -9.78 -20.67
C LEU A 67 -7.27 -9.87 -21.76
N LYS A 68 -6.09 -9.29 -21.52
CA LYS A 68 -4.97 -9.30 -22.43
C LYS A 68 -3.80 -10.02 -21.78
N HIS A 69 -3.29 -11.06 -22.41
CA HIS A 69 -2.03 -11.70 -22.02
C HIS A 69 -0.96 -11.30 -23.02
N LEU A 70 -0.31 -10.15 -22.78
CA LEU A 70 0.61 -9.54 -23.74
C LEU A 70 1.78 -10.46 -24.12
N PRO A 71 2.42 -11.19 -23.19
CA PRO A 71 3.50 -12.13 -23.57
C PRO A 71 3.08 -13.28 -24.50
N LEU A 72 1.79 -13.64 -24.52
CA LEU A 72 1.27 -14.72 -25.36
C LEU A 72 0.49 -14.18 -26.57
N SER A 73 0.35 -12.87 -26.70
CA SER A 73 -0.49 -12.21 -27.71
C SER A 73 -1.92 -12.75 -27.75
N ILE A 74 -2.46 -13.11 -26.58
CA ILE A 74 -3.82 -13.62 -26.42
C ILE A 74 -4.69 -12.50 -25.85
N GLU A 75 -5.85 -12.27 -26.46
CA GLU A 75 -6.86 -11.33 -25.97
C GLU A 75 -8.24 -11.98 -26.02
N ASN A 76 -9.06 -11.71 -25.02
CA ASN A 76 -10.46 -12.07 -25.03
C ASN A 76 -11.28 -10.97 -24.37
N GLN A 77 -12.43 -10.67 -24.94
CA GLN A 77 -13.35 -9.66 -24.45
C GLN A 77 -14.73 -10.26 -24.34
N ILE A 78 -15.31 -10.20 -23.13
CA ILE A 78 -16.62 -10.75 -22.82
C ILE A 78 -17.47 -9.71 -22.09
N PRO A 79 -18.80 -9.73 -22.26
CA PRO A 79 -19.69 -9.01 -21.34
C PRO A 79 -19.45 -9.47 -19.90
N LEU A 80 -19.36 -8.53 -18.96
CA LEU A 80 -19.14 -8.84 -17.55
C LEU A 80 -20.47 -9.22 -16.88
N ASN A 81 -20.94 -10.43 -17.18
CA ASN A 81 -22.15 -11.02 -16.61
C ASN A 81 -21.96 -12.52 -16.33
N LEU A 82 -22.89 -13.08 -15.55
CA LEU A 82 -22.79 -14.46 -15.09
C LEU A 82 -22.82 -15.48 -16.24
N SER A 83 -23.68 -15.29 -17.25
CA SER A 83 -23.75 -16.19 -18.41
C SER A 83 -22.42 -16.29 -19.16
N CYS A 84 -21.81 -15.15 -19.49
CA CYS A 84 -20.55 -15.14 -20.23
C CYS A 84 -19.38 -15.64 -19.38
N ALA A 85 -19.40 -15.41 -18.07
CA ALA A 85 -18.41 -15.97 -17.16
C ALA A 85 -18.52 -17.51 -17.08
N LEU A 86 -19.74 -18.06 -17.11
CA LEU A 86 -19.97 -19.52 -17.16
C LEU A 86 -19.49 -20.14 -18.47
N ASP A 87 -19.70 -19.47 -19.60
CA ASP A 87 -19.15 -19.91 -20.89
C ASP A 87 -17.62 -19.94 -20.85
N LEU A 88 -16.99 -18.93 -20.21
CA LEU A 88 -15.55 -18.86 -20.05
C LEU A 88 -15.00 -20.00 -19.16
N CYS A 89 -15.75 -20.42 -18.12
CA CYS A 89 -15.40 -21.58 -17.29
C CYS A 89 -15.32 -22.88 -18.10
N ASN A 90 -16.10 -22.99 -19.18
CA ASN A 90 -16.17 -24.17 -20.06
C ASN A 90 -15.22 -24.07 -21.27
N SER A 91 -14.34 -23.07 -21.29
CA SER A 91 -13.38 -22.88 -22.37
C SER A 91 -12.37 -24.03 -22.46
N SER A 92 -11.89 -24.31 -23.68
CA SER A 92 -10.78 -25.27 -23.90
C SER A 92 -9.42 -24.73 -23.45
N ASN A 93 -9.29 -23.42 -23.20
CA ASN A 93 -8.06 -22.80 -22.73
C ASN A 93 -8.06 -22.68 -21.20
N SER A 94 -7.06 -23.28 -20.55
CA SER A 94 -6.94 -23.33 -19.09
C SER A 94 -6.82 -21.96 -18.42
N LEU A 95 -6.23 -20.96 -19.07
CA LEU A 95 -6.19 -19.60 -18.52
C LEU A 95 -7.61 -19.05 -18.37
N TRP A 96 -8.44 -19.25 -19.40
CA TRP A 96 -9.81 -18.75 -19.43
C TRP A 96 -10.71 -19.45 -18.42
N THR A 97 -10.52 -20.75 -18.22
CA THR A 97 -11.30 -21.46 -17.21
C THR A 97 -11.04 -20.86 -15.82
N TYR A 98 -9.78 -20.62 -15.42
CA TYR A 98 -9.46 -20.03 -14.10
C TYR A 98 -10.04 -18.63 -13.93
N VAL A 99 -9.89 -17.78 -14.93
CA VAL A 99 -10.42 -16.42 -14.87
C VAL A 99 -11.95 -16.45 -14.79
N GLY A 100 -12.61 -17.24 -15.65
CA GLY A 100 -14.07 -17.43 -15.64
C GLY A 100 -14.58 -17.91 -14.29
N GLY A 101 -13.89 -18.88 -13.68
CA GLY A 101 -14.26 -19.45 -12.38
C GLY A 101 -14.34 -18.39 -11.29
N VAL A 102 -13.30 -17.55 -11.17
CA VAL A 102 -13.25 -16.46 -10.17
C VAL A 102 -14.34 -15.43 -10.45
N ILE A 103 -14.56 -15.04 -11.71
CA ILE A 103 -15.59 -14.06 -12.09
C ILE A 103 -16.97 -14.60 -11.74
N CYS A 104 -17.27 -15.86 -12.05
CA CYS A 104 -18.54 -16.48 -11.68
C CYS A 104 -18.77 -16.40 -10.17
N VAL A 105 -17.77 -16.76 -9.36
CA VAL A 105 -17.92 -16.74 -7.89
C VAL A 105 -18.13 -15.32 -7.40
N PHE A 106 -17.41 -14.37 -7.98
CA PHE A 106 -17.56 -12.96 -7.67
C PHE A 106 -18.97 -12.47 -7.98
N LEU A 107 -19.48 -12.69 -9.19
CA LEU A 107 -20.79 -12.19 -9.64
C LEU A 107 -21.98 -12.84 -8.93
N GLU A 108 -21.82 -14.05 -8.40
CA GLU A 108 -22.85 -14.69 -7.57
C GLU A 108 -22.91 -14.10 -6.15
N ARG A 109 -21.76 -13.64 -5.63
CA ARG A 109 -21.66 -13.09 -4.27
C ARG A 109 -21.90 -11.59 -4.22
N PHE A 110 -21.62 -10.88 -5.32
CA PHE A 110 -21.55 -9.43 -5.34
C PHE A 110 -22.28 -8.83 -6.54
N ALA A 111 -23.10 -7.82 -6.27
CA ALA A 111 -23.77 -7.05 -7.32
C ALA A 111 -22.85 -5.94 -7.83
N ILE A 112 -22.73 -5.83 -9.15
CA ILE A 112 -22.03 -4.74 -9.84
C ILE A 112 -22.98 -4.04 -10.82
N SER A 113 -22.68 -2.78 -11.17
CA SER A 113 -23.45 -2.06 -12.19
C SER A 113 -23.30 -2.75 -13.55
N HIS A 114 -24.38 -2.81 -14.33
CA HIS A 114 -24.37 -3.37 -15.69
C HIS A 114 -23.43 -2.62 -16.65
N SER A 115 -23.13 -1.35 -16.36
CA SER A 115 -22.17 -0.55 -17.11
C SER A 115 -20.72 -0.75 -16.65
N ALA A 116 -20.49 -1.40 -15.52
CA ALA A 116 -19.15 -1.54 -14.96
C ALA A 116 -18.37 -2.61 -15.74
N GLY A 117 -17.15 -2.27 -16.15
CA GLY A 117 -16.24 -3.17 -16.84
C GLY A 117 -14.81 -2.94 -16.40
N MET A 118 -13.90 -3.74 -16.93
CA MET A 118 -12.46 -3.53 -16.73
C MET A 118 -11.64 -4.16 -17.85
N THR A 119 -10.40 -3.71 -18.00
CA THR A 119 -9.36 -4.38 -18.76
C THR A 119 -8.27 -4.87 -17.80
N ILE A 120 -7.96 -6.16 -17.81
CA ILE A 120 -6.79 -6.73 -17.12
C ILE A 120 -5.76 -7.10 -18.19
N SER A 121 -4.62 -6.43 -18.19
CA SER A 121 -3.52 -6.68 -19.11
C SER A 121 -2.35 -7.29 -18.36
N ILE A 122 -2.13 -8.60 -18.48
CA ILE A 122 -0.93 -9.27 -17.99
C ILE A 122 0.24 -8.78 -18.85
N THR A 123 1.11 -7.97 -18.24
CA THR A 123 2.25 -7.31 -18.88
C THR A 123 3.52 -8.15 -18.78
N GLU A 124 3.65 -8.93 -17.71
CA GLU A 124 4.79 -9.83 -17.48
C GLU A 124 4.28 -11.14 -16.86
N ALA A 125 4.82 -12.26 -17.32
CA ALA A 125 4.61 -13.57 -16.72
C ALA A 125 5.97 -14.28 -16.64
N SER A 126 6.76 -13.92 -15.62
CA SER A 126 8.13 -14.41 -15.40
C SER A 126 8.20 -15.62 -14.47
N LEU A 127 7.05 -16.18 -14.08
CA LEU A 127 7.01 -17.44 -13.34
C LEU A 127 7.64 -18.55 -14.19
N PRO A 128 8.70 -19.22 -13.69
CA PRO A 128 9.24 -20.40 -14.34
C PRO A 128 8.14 -21.43 -14.59
N MET A 129 8.22 -22.16 -15.69
CA MET A 129 7.27 -23.24 -16.01
C MET A 129 7.55 -24.50 -15.16
N CYS A 130 7.89 -24.32 -13.89
CA CYS A 130 8.12 -25.40 -12.94
C CYS A 130 6.77 -25.92 -12.42
N LYS A 131 6.54 -27.24 -12.55
CA LYS A 131 5.38 -27.96 -12.00
C LYS A 131 5.35 -27.89 -10.47
N GLY A 132 4.83 -26.81 -9.92
CA GLY A 132 4.76 -26.64 -8.47
C GLY A 132 4.77 -25.20 -7.97
N LEU A 133 4.85 -24.19 -8.85
CA LEU A 133 4.83 -22.78 -8.47
C LEU A 133 3.42 -22.14 -8.40
N SER A 134 2.38 -22.92 -8.65
CA SER A 134 0.97 -22.50 -8.60
C SER A 134 0.61 -21.31 -9.49
N SER A 135 0.98 -21.40 -10.77
CA SER A 135 0.62 -20.40 -11.78
C SER A 135 -0.89 -20.18 -11.92
N SER A 136 -1.71 -21.23 -11.78
CA SER A 136 -3.18 -21.12 -11.79
C SER A 136 -3.70 -20.28 -10.63
N ALA A 137 -3.23 -20.54 -9.41
CA ALA A 137 -3.64 -19.77 -8.23
C ALA A 137 -3.15 -18.32 -8.30
N ALA A 138 -1.97 -18.06 -8.87
CA ALA A 138 -1.48 -16.70 -9.10
C ALA A 138 -2.42 -15.93 -10.04
N ILE A 139 -2.94 -16.56 -11.09
CA ILE A 139 -3.97 -15.98 -11.97
C ILE A 139 -5.28 -15.75 -11.21
N CYS A 140 -5.76 -16.73 -10.45
CA CYS A 140 -7.00 -16.60 -9.68
C CYS A 140 -6.93 -15.45 -8.66
N VAL A 141 -5.82 -15.35 -7.93
CA VAL A 141 -5.56 -14.26 -6.97
C VAL A 141 -5.41 -12.93 -7.70
N LEU A 142 -4.76 -12.89 -8.87
CA LEU A 142 -4.66 -11.67 -9.68
C LEU A 142 -6.05 -11.15 -10.07
N VAL A 143 -6.94 -12.02 -10.55
CA VAL A 143 -8.31 -11.65 -10.91
C VAL A 143 -9.10 -11.22 -9.68
N ALA A 144 -9.06 -12.00 -8.59
CA ALA A 144 -9.75 -11.64 -7.35
C ALA A 144 -9.29 -10.28 -6.81
N ARG A 145 -7.99 -10.01 -6.86
CA ARG A 145 -7.37 -8.74 -6.47
C ARG A 145 -7.76 -7.59 -7.40
N ALA A 146 -7.78 -7.80 -8.72
CA ALA A 146 -8.25 -6.81 -9.68
C ALA A 146 -9.68 -6.37 -9.39
N PHE A 147 -10.56 -7.34 -9.14
CA PHE A 147 -11.94 -7.08 -8.76
C PHE A 147 -12.06 -6.41 -7.39
N ASN A 148 -11.27 -6.83 -6.39
CA ASN A 148 -11.22 -6.19 -5.09
C ASN A 148 -10.79 -4.71 -5.19
N GLN A 149 -9.73 -4.42 -5.93
CA GLN A 149 -9.23 -3.06 -6.07
C GLN A 149 -10.18 -2.17 -6.87
N LEU A 150 -10.77 -2.68 -7.96
CA LEU A 150 -11.66 -1.87 -8.81
C LEU A 150 -13.07 -1.70 -8.24
N PHE A 151 -13.70 -2.77 -7.74
CA PHE A 151 -15.11 -2.73 -7.33
C PHE A 151 -15.30 -2.55 -5.82
N PHE A 152 -14.31 -2.94 -5.02
CA PHE A 152 -14.36 -2.84 -3.57
C PHE A 152 -13.38 -1.82 -2.98
N ASN A 153 -12.57 -1.15 -3.81
CA ASN A 153 -11.54 -0.21 -3.36
C ASN A 153 -10.63 -0.82 -2.28
N SER A 154 -10.27 -2.10 -2.44
CA SER A 154 -9.49 -2.92 -1.49
C SER A 154 -10.17 -3.23 -0.15
N SER A 155 -11.50 -3.21 -0.08
CA SER A 155 -12.24 -3.51 1.16
C SER A 155 -12.31 -5.01 1.51
N LEU A 156 -12.11 -5.93 0.55
CA LEU A 156 -11.97 -7.36 0.90
C LEU A 156 -10.63 -7.59 1.57
N THR A 157 -10.65 -8.32 2.69
CA THR A 157 -9.44 -8.75 3.39
C THR A 157 -8.63 -9.71 2.52
N LEU A 158 -7.36 -9.92 2.89
CA LEU A 158 -6.50 -10.89 2.21
C LEU A 158 -7.12 -12.29 2.19
N ASP A 159 -7.71 -12.72 3.32
CA ASP A 159 -8.45 -13.98 3.41
C ASP A 159 -9.62 -13.99 2.42
N GLY A 160 -10.34 -12.87 2.26
CA GLY A 160 -11.41 -12.73 1.28
C GLY A 160 -10.93 -12.89 -0.17
N GLU A 161 -9.76 -12.33 -0.53
CA GLU A 161 -9.14 -12.54 -1.84
C GLU A 161 -8.78 -14.02 -2.05
N MET A 162 -8.18 -14.65 -1.05
CA MET A 162 -7.82 -16.07 -1.09
C MET A 162 -9.05 -16.97 -1.25
N GLU A 163 -10.14 -16.70 -0.52
CA GLU A 163 -11.38 -17.47 -0.63
C GLU A 163 -12.04 -17.35 -2.00
N LEU A 164 -12.06 -16.14 -2.59
CA LEU A 164 -12.60 -15.94 -3.94
C LEU A 164 -11.75 -16.66 -4.98
N ALA A 165 -10.43 -16.55 -4.89
CA ALA A 165 -9.51 -17.23 -5.78
C ALA A 165 -9.64 -18.76 -5.68
N TYR A 166 -9.71 -19.31 -4.45
CA TYR A 166 -9.88 -20.74 -4.22
C TYR A 166 -11.21 -21.27 -4.75
N ALA A 167 -12.32 -20.60 -4.40
CA ALA A 167 -13.64 -20.99 -4.88
C ALA A 167 -13.73 -20.93 -6.41
N GLY A 168 -13.10 -19.94 -7.04
CA GLY A 168 -13.02 -19.84 -8.50
C GLY A 168 -12.22 -20.98 -9.13
N GLU A 169 -11.08 -21.35 -8.54
CA GLU A 169 -10.24 -22.45 -9.03
C GLU A 169 -10.97 -23.81 -8.94
N ARG A 170 -11.73 -24.04 -7.86
CA ARG A 170 -12.50 -25.29 -7.64
C ARG A 170 -13.60 -25.53 -8.67
N ARG A 171 -14.13 -24.47 -9.30
CA ARG A 171 -15.15 -24.61 -10.36
C ARG A 171 -14.66 -25.36 -11.58
N ASN A 172 -13.36 -25.31 -11.86
CA ASN A 172 -12.79 -25.95 -13.04
C ASN A 172 -12.39 -27.41 -12.82
N GLY A 173 -12.87 -28.03 -11.73
CA GLY A 173 -12.53 -29.40 -11.38
C GLY A 173 -11.08 -29.58 -10.92
N SER A 174 -10.36 -28.49 -10.62
CA SER A 174 -9.04 -28.58 -9.98
C SER A 174 -9.19 -29.15 -8.57
N PHE A 175 -8.48 -30.25 -8.30
CA PHE A 175 -8.39 -30.89 -6.99
C PHE A 175 -7.17 -30.41 -6.19
N CYS A 176 -6.51 -29.33 -6.63
CA CYS A 176 -5.49 -28.67 -5.84
C CYS A 176 -6.10 -28.17 -4.51
N GLY A 177 -5.37 -28.34 -3.41
CA GLY A 177 -5.83 -27.88 -2.12
C GLY A 177 -5.58 -26.39 -1.90
N ARG A 178 -5.78 -25.92 -0.67
CA ARG A 178 -5.85 -24.48 -0.32
C ARG A 178 -4.51 -23.81 -0.10
N LEU A 179 -3.42 -24.56 -0.27
CA LEU A 179 -2.07 -24.07 -0.04
C LEU A 179 -1.67 -22.99 -1.07
N ASP A 180 -2.21 -23.07 -2.28
CA ASP A 180 -1.76 -22.31 -3.44
C ASP A 180 -2.16 -20.83 -3.39
N GLN A 181 -3.27 -20.51 -2.72
CA GLN A 181 -3.74 -19.13 -2.57
C GLN A 181 -2.85 -18.28 -1.66
N SER A 182 -1.88 -18.88 -0.97
CA SER A 182 -0.85 -18.16 -0.19
C SER A 182 -0.06 -17.13 -1.00
N VAL A 183 -0.02 -17.25 -2.34
CA VAL A 183 0.51 -16.22 -3.25
C VAL A 183 -0.08 -14.83 -3.00
N ALA A 184 -1.27 -14.74 -2.41
CA ALA A 184 -1.89 -13.49 -2.01
C ALA A 184 -1.01 -12.67 -1.05
N PHE A 185 -0.19 -13.31 -0.19
CA PHE A 185 0.69 -12.63 0.78
C PHE A 185 1.84 -11.82 0.13
N GLY A 186 2.02 -11.92 -1.19
CA GLY A 186 2.98 -11.11 -1.91
C GLY A 186 4.40 -11.68 -1.94
N ALA A 187 5.22 -11.14 -2.84
CA ALA A 187 6.55 -11.68 -3.16
C ALA A 187 7.49 -11.71 -1.94
N GLY A 188 8.22 -12.82 -1.77
CA GLY A 188 9.15 -13.03 -0.66
C GLY A 188 8.50 -13.34 0.69
N SER A 189 7.17 -13.40 0.80
CA SER A 189 6.51 -13.76 2.06
C SER A 189 6.66 -15.25 2.38
N ALA A 190 7.05 -15.58 3.61
CA ALA A 190 6.95 -16.93 4.17
C ALA A 190 5.75 -17.01 5.12
N VAL A 191 4.93 -18.04 4.98
CA VAL A 191 3.64 -18.16 5.68
C VAL A 191 3.47 -19.58 6.19
N CYS A 192 3.15 -19.70 7.48
CA CYS A 192 2.68 -20.93 8.08
C CYS A 192 1.16 -20.98 7.94
N MET A 193 0.65 -22.01 7.27
CA MET A 193 -0.77 -22.25 7.05
C MET A 193 -1.23 -23.44 7.87
N ARG A 194 -2.43 -23.34 8.46
CA ARG A 194 -3.10 -24.45 9.15
C ARG A 194 -4.49 -24.65 8.55
N PHE A 195 -4.81 -25.91 8.27
CA PHE A 195 -6.03 -26.37 7.61
C PHE A 195 -6.84 -27.21 8.58
N ASP A 196 -7.99 -26.72 9.01
CA ASP A 196 -8.88 -27.43 9.92
C ASP A 196 -10.28 -27.46 9.30
N THR A 197 -10.61 -28.56 8.64
CA THR A 197 -11.83 -28.67 7.80
C THR A 197 -11.85 -27.59 6.70
N GLU A 198 -12.88 -26.74 6.69
CA GLU A 198 -13.03 -25.60 5.77
C GLU A 198 -12.39 -24.31 6.32
N ARG A 199 -11.73 -24.35 7.48
CA ARG A 199 -11.05 -23.17 8.02
C ARG A 199 -9.58 -23.20 7.69
N VAL A 200 -9.10 -22.13 7.08
CA VAL A 200 -7.66 -21.87 6.87
C VAL A 200 -7.24 -20.71 7.74
N THR A 201 -6.10 -20.86 8.40
CA THR A 201 -5.46 -19.80 9.17
C THR A 201 -4.03 -19.64 8.70
N CYS A 202 -3.61 -18.40 8.49
CA CYS A 202 -2.32 -18.06 7.91
C CYS A 202 -1.54 -17.16 8.88
N THR A 203 -0.30 -17.53 9.18
CA THR A 203 0.59 -16.77 10.07
C THR A 203 1.89 -16.47 9.33
N PRO A 204 2.18 -15.20 9.00
CA PRO A 204 3.46 -14.82 8.39
C PRO A 204 4.64 -15.14 9.31
N ILE A 205 5.69 -15.73 8.75
CA ILE A 205 6.93 -16.09 9.46
C ILE A 205 7.93 -14.94 9.27
N LYS A 206 8.42 -14.37 10.38
CA LYS A 206 9.35 -13.24 10.37
C LYS A 206 10.66 -13.64 11.04
N ALA A 207 11.81 -13.31 10.44
CA ALA A 207 13.10 -13.49 11.10
C ALA A 207 13.13 -12.80 12.48
N LYS A 208 13.85 -13.37 13.46
CA LYS A 208 14.18 -12.75 14.74
C LYS A 208 15.30 -11.72 14.56
N LEU A 209 15.27 -10.62 15.31
CA LEU A 209 16.21 -9.49 15.14
C LEU A 209 17.64 -9.79 15.64
N HIS A 210 17.85 -10.89 16.37
CA HIS A 210 19.10 -11.21 17.09
C HIS A 210 19.56 -12.68 16.93
N SER A 211 19.20 -13.37 15.84
CA SER A 211 19.72 -14.74 15.62
C SER A 211 21.22 -14.72 15.36
N GLU A 212 21.94 -15.72 15.89
CA GLU A 212 23.38 -15.93 15.64
C GLU A 212 23.70 -16.19 14.16
N HIS A 213 22.71 -16.64 13.40
CA HIS A 213 22.74 -16.70 11.95
C HIS A 213 22.17 -15.40 11.38
N THR A 214 22.91 -14.72 10.49
CA THR A 214 22.53 -13.43 9.90
C THR A 214 22.33 -13.49 8.39
N GLU A 215 22.44 -14.67 7.79
CA GLU A 215 22.31 -14.90 6.35
C GLU A 215 20.92 -15.46 6.05
N PRO A 216 20.19 -14.90 5.07
CA PRO A 216 18.91 -15.48 4.70
C PRO A 216 19.14 -16.86 4.04
N ILE A 217 18.17 -17.76 4.18
CA ILE A 217 18.29 -19.12 3.67
C ILE A 217 18.07 -19.11 2.16
N ALA A 218 19.04 -19.62 1.40
CA ALA A 218 18.90 -19.79 -0.03
C ALA A 218 18.30 -21.17 -0.34
N ILE A 219 17.11 -21.16 -0.93
CA ILE A 219 16.41 -22.35 -1.42
C ILE A 219 16.56 -22.39 -2.93
N VAL A 220 17.16 -23.45 -3.45
CA VAL A 220 17.26 -23.70 -4.90
C VAL A 220 16.17 -24.67 -5.28
N PHE A 221 15.36 -24.36 -6.29
CA PHE A 221 14.37 -25.31 -6.80
C PHE A 221 14.44 -25.39 -8.32
N ALA A 222 14.07 -26.55 -8.87
CA ALA A 222 14.16 -26.84 -10.30
C ALA A 222 13.10 -27.86 -10.75
N ASP A 223 12.76 -27.83 -12.04
CA ASP A 223 12.00 -28.90 -12.69
C ASP A 223 12.94 -30.07 -13.00
N LEU A 224 12.59 -31.27 -12.56
CA LEU A 224 13.38 -32.51 -12.78
C LEU A 224 13.36 -32.95 -14.26
N ASN A 225 12.67 -32.21 -15.13
CA ASN A 225 12.44 -32.49 -16.54
C ASN A 225 11.83 -33.88 -16.75
N GLY A 226 11.09 -34.35 -15.74
CA GLY A 226 10.49 -35.68 -15.66
C GLY A 226 8.98 -35.66 -15.94
N THR A 227 8.42 -36.86 -16.01
CA THR A 227 7.00 -37.07 -16.21
C THR A 227 6.39 -37.60 -14.92
N LYS A 228 5.25 -37.01 -14.52
CA LYS A 228 4.41 -37.52 -13.46
C LYS A 228 2.95 -37.18 -13.66
N SER A 229 2.06 -37.96 -13.07
CA SER A 229 0.63 -37.67 -13.01
C SER A 229 0.18 -37.24 -11.61
N THR A 230 0.02 -35.92 -11.41
CA THR A 230 -0.46 -35.35 -10.14
C THR A 230 -1.82 -35.94 -9.72
N SER A 231 -2.75 -36.10 -10.66
CA SER A 231 -4.10 -36.60 -10.37
C SER A 231 -4.09 -38.06 -9.92
N VAL A 232 -3.21 -38.89 -10.48
CA VAL A 232 -3.04 -40.29 -10.06
C VAL A 232 -2.45 -40.35 -8.66
N ILE A 233 -1.37 -39.60 -8.40
CA ILE A 233 -0.74 -39.54 -7.07
C ILE A 233 -1.76 -39.11 -6.00
N LEU A 234 -2.51 -38.03 -6.25
CA LEU A 234 -3.50 -37.56 -5.30
C LEU A 234 -4.61 -38.59 -5.06
N LYS A 235 -5.11 -39.25 -6.11
CA LYS A 235 -6.14 -40.30 -5.99
C LYS A 235 -5.66 -41.48 -5.16
N GLU A 236 -4.42 -41.92 -5.36
CA GLU A 236 -3.82 -43.03 -4.61
C GLU A 236 -3.66 -42.69 -3.13
N LEU A 237 -3.07 -41.53 -2.81
CA LEU A 237 -2.88 -41.11 -1.41
C LEU A 237 -4.21 -40.81 -0.69
N GLN A 238 -5.16 -40.16 -1.38
CA GLN A 238 -6.48 -39.85 -0.80
C GLN A 238 -7.31 -41.11 -0.54
N SER A 239 -7.04 -42.22 -1.24
CA SER A 239 -7.73 -43.50 -0.99
C SER A 239 -7.46 -44.08 0.41
N ALA A 240 -6.41 -43.61 1.08
CA ALA A 240 -6.09 -43.96 2.47
C ALA A 240 -6.94 -43.20 3.51
N TYR A 241 -7.74 -42.21 3.08
CA TYR A 241 -8.60 -41.38 3.91
C TYR A 241 -10.09 -41.65 3.62
N PRO A 242 -11.02 -41.27 4.53
CA PRO A 242 -10.80 -40.69 5.86
C PRO A 242 -10.50 -41.73 6.96
N ILE A 243 -10.68 -43.03 6.69
CA ILE A 243 -10.50 -44.10 7.67
C ILE A 243 -9.34 -44.98 7.22
N ALA A 244 -8.33 -45.11 8.09
CA ALA A 244 -7.22 -46.02 7.85
C ALA A 244 -7.69 -47.48 7.91
N LYS A 245 -7.40 -48.25 6.85
CA LYS A 245 -7.80 -49.66 6.71
C LYS A 245 -6.63 -50.63 6.85
N THR A 246 -5.41 -50.12 6.67
CA THR A 246 -4.16 -50.88 6.76
C THR A 246 -3.13 -50.11 7.59
N GLU A 247 -2.01 -50.75 7.87
CA GLU A 247 -0.89 -50.11 8.56
C GLU A 247 -0.30 -48.97 7.71
N GLU A 248 -0.19 -49.16 6.40
CA GLU A 248 0.29 -48.13 5.46
C GLU A 248 -0.63 -46.90 5.48
N HIS A 249 -1.95 -47.08 5.55
CA HIS A 249 -2.89 -45.96 5.69
C HIS A 249 -2.64 -45.20 7.00
N SER A 250 -2.45 -45.92 8.10
CA SER A 250 -2.19 -45.32 9.43
C SER A 250 -0.87 -44.55 9.44
N ASN A 251 0.16 -45.11 8.81
CA ASN A 251 1.46 -44.45 8.63
C ASN A 251 1.34 -43.16 7.82
N LEU A 252 0.53 -43.15 6.75
CA LEU A 252 0.27 -41.94 5.98
C LEU A 252 -0.49 -40.88 6.81
N HIS A 253 -1.45 -41.29 7.65
CA HIS A 253 -2.18 -40.37 8.56
C HIS A 253 -1.24 -39.71 9.56
N GLU A 254 -0.32 -40.47 10.16
CA GLU A 254 0.68 -39.90 11.06
C GLU A 254 1.69 -39.00 10.34
N CYS A 255 2.16 -39.43 9.17
CA CYS A 255 3.12 -38.71 8.33
C CYS A 255 2.59 -37.34 7.94
N LEU A 256 1.35 -37.25 7.42
CA LEU A 256 0.73 -35.98 7.00
C LEU A 256 0.11 -35.18 8.16
N GLY A 257 -0.15 -35.85 9.29
CA GLY A 257 -0.71 -35.28 10.51
C GLY A 257 0.37 -34.87 11.52
N LEU A 258 0.51 -35.65 12.61
CA LEU A 258 1.33 -35.28 13.76
C LEU A 258 2.81 -35.07 13.42
N ARG A 259 3.42 -35.98 12.65
CA ARG A 259 4.85 -35.87 12.31
C ARG A 259 5.12 -34.64 11.45
N ASN A 260 4.24 -34.36 10.48
CA ASN A 260 4.29 -33.14 9.69
C ASN A 260 4.06 -31.86 10.53
N GLU A 261 3.11 -31.86 11.47
CA GLU A 261 2.87 -30.71 12.36
C GLU A 261 4.15 -30.37 13.15
N LEU A 262 4.83 -31.39 13.69
CA LEU A 262 6.10 -31.22 14.40
C LEU A 262 7.20 -30.68 13.48
N ARG A 263 7.33 -31.22 12.26
CA ARG A 263 8.27 -30.72 11.25
C ARG A 263 7.99 -29.28 10.84
N CYS A 264 6.73 -28.90 10.64
CA CYS A 264 6.34 -27.52 10.37
C CYS A 264 6.73 -26.59 11.50
N LYS A 265 6.42 -26.92 12.76
CA LYS A 265 6.82 -26.08 13.91
C LYS A 265 8.34 -25.91 13.99
N ALA A 266 9.10 -26.97 13.77
CA ALA A 266 10.56 -26.93 13.75
C ALA A 266 11.10 -26.10 12.57
N ALA A 267 10.48 -26.20 11.39
CA ALA A 267 10.87 -25.44 10.21
C ALA A 267 10.53 -23.95 10.35
N CYS A 268 9.40 -23.59 10.98
CA CYS A 268 9.10 -22.20 11.33
C CYS A 268 10.21 -21.62 12.20
N ALA A 269 10.60 -22.31 13.28
CA ALA A 269 11.68 -21.87 14.15
C ALA A 269 13.01 -21.74 13.39
N ALA A 270 13.35 -22.70 12.52
CA ALA A 270 14.55 -22.63 11.70
C ALA A 270 14.55 -21.43 10.73
N ILE A 271 13.41 -21.09 10.12
CA ILE A 271 13.27 -19.92 9.25
C ILE A 271 13.36 -18.62 10.06
N GLU A 272 12.69 -18.55 11.21
CA GLU A 272 12.75 -17.39 12.12
C GLU A 272 14.18 -17.12 12.61
N GLU A 273 14.96 -18.17 12.83
CA GLU A 273 16.36 -18.10 13.28
C GLU A 273 17.36 -18.07 12.12
N THR A 274 16.87 -18.10 10.87
CA THR A 274 17.69 -18.16 9.64
C THR A 274 18.70 -19.32 9.63
N ASN A 275 18.33 -20.44 10.25
CA ASN A 275 19.15 -21.64 10.38
C ASN A 275 18.97 -22.56 9.16
N ALA A 276 19.73 -22.29 8.10
CA ALA A 276 19.70 -23.06 6.85
C ALA A 276 20.02 -24.55 7.07
N LYS A 277 21.00 -24.87 7.92
CA LYS A 277 21.37 -26.26 8.21
C LYS A 277 20.20 -27.03 8.82
N ARG A 278 19.56 -26.45 9.84
CA ARG A 278 18.42 -27.07 10.50
C ARG A 278 17.24 -27.25 9.53
N LEU A 279 16.97 -26.26 8.68
CA LEU A 279 15.93 -26.39 7.66
C LEU A 279 16.26 -27.50 6.64
N GLY A 280 17.52 -27.63 6.23
CA GLY A 280 17.98 -28.71 5.35
C GLY A 280 17.84 -30.11 5.95
N GLU A 281 18.19 -30.29 7.22
CA GLU A 281 17.95 -31.54 7.96
C GLU A 281 16.45 -31.89 7.95
N ILE A 282 15.59 -30.91 8.23
CA ILE A 282 14.12 -31.08 8.19
C ILE A 282 13.63 -31.44 6.79
N PHE A 283 14.25 -30.91 5.72
CA PHE A 283 13.92 -31.30 4.34
C PHE A 283 14.22 -32.77 4.08
N GLY A 284 15.41 -33.25 4.48
CA GLY A 284 15.80 -34.65 4.35
C GLY A 284 14.89 -35.58 5.15
N ASP A 285 14.61 -35.24 6.42
CA ASP A 285 13.70 -35.99 7.28
C ASP A 285 12.29 -36.04 6.70
N ALA A 286 11.80 -34.92 6.17
CA ALA A 286 10.48 -34.84 5.54
C ALA A 286 10.39 -35.72 4.28
N GLN A 287 11.46 -35.76 3.47
CA GLN A 287 11.51 -36.60 2.28
C GLN A 287 11.53 -38.07 2.64
N ALA A 288 12.42 -38.49 3.56
CA ALA A 288 12.53 -39.88 3.98
C ALA A 288 11.24 -40.42 4.66
N ASP A 289 10.59 -39.60 5.49
CA ASP A 289 9.31 -39.94 6.12
C ASP A 289 8.21 -40.07 5.05
N PHE A 290 8.18 -39.16 4.06
CA PHE A 290 7.24 -39.25 2.94
C PHE A 290 7.49 -40.50 2.09
N ASP A 291 8.74 -40.81 1.74
CA ASP A 291 9.07 -41.99 0.93
C ASP A 291 8.66 -43.28 1.64
N THR A 292 8.91 -43.35 2.94
CA THR A 292 8.53 -44.51 3.76
C THR A 292 7.01 -44.69 3.84
N CYS A 293 6.23 -43.60 3.91
CA CYS A 293 4.79 -43.67 4.16
C CYS A 293 3.93 -43.64 2.90
N ALA A 294 4.37 -42.96 1.85
CA ALA A 294 3.57 -42.66 0.67
C ALA A 294 3.92 -43.57 -0.53
N VAL A 295 5.19 -43.94 -0.71
CA VAL A 295 5.60 -44.82 -1.84
C VAL A 295 4.90 -46.18 -1.80
N PRO A 296 4.72 -46.85 -0.64
CA PRO A 296 3.99 -48.12 -0.58
C PRO A 296 2.54 -48.03 -1.07
N LEU A 297 1.94 -46.83 -1.04
CA LEU A 297 0.58 -46.58 -1.49
C LEU A 297 0.50 -46.22 -2.98
N SER A 298 1.63 -46.01 -3.66
CA SER A 298 1.68 -45.64 -5.07
C SER A 298 1.65 -46.87 -5.97
N ALA A 299 0.46 -47.42 -6.19
CA ALA A 299 0.26 -48.59 -7.07
C ALA A 299 0.72 -48.32 -8.51
N SER A 300 0.61 -47.07 -8.97
CA SER A 300 1.10 -46.60 -10.27
C SER A 300 2.63 -46.52 -10.38
N GLY A 301 3.36 -46.51 -9.26
CA GLY A 301 4.80 -46.31 -9.22
C GLY A 301 5.24 -44.85 -9.43
N GLU A 302 4.32 -43.90 -9.54
CA GLU A 302 4.60 -42.47 -9.76
C GLU A 302 5.48 -41.86 -8.65
N LEU A 303 5.33 -42.33 -7.40
CA LEU A 303 6.14 -41.87 -6.26
C LEU A 303 7.51 -42.54 -6.15
N ILE A 304 7.81 -43.60 -6.92
CA ILE A 304 9.15 -44.22 -6.94
C ILE A 304 10.20 -43.18 -7.37
N SER A 305 9.82 -42.27 -8.28
CA SER A 305 10.55 -41.04 -8.61
C SER A 305 12.08 -41.20 -8.75
N PRO A 306 12.54 -42.02 -9.71
CA PRO A 306 13.95 -42.36 -9.84
C PRO A 306 14.84 -41.13 -10.11
N ARG A 307 14.34 -40.10 -10.81
CA ARG A 307 15.13 -38.88 -11.04
C ARG A 307 15.27 -38.04 -9.78
N LEU A 308 14.17 -37.89 -9.03
CA LEU A 308 14.22 -37.22 -7.73
C LEU A 308 15.27 -37.90 -6.84
N HIS A 309 15.17 -39.22 -6.64
CA HIS A 309 16.06 -39.96 -5.76
C HIS A 309 17.52 -40.01 -6.24
N ALA A 310 17.75 -40.07 -7.56
CA ALA A 310 19.09 -39.96 -8.13
C ALA A 310 19.72 -38.61 -7.77
N LEU A 311 18.97 -37.52 -7.87
CA LEU A 311 19.46 -36.19 -7.57
C LEU A 311 19.59 -35.91 -6.06
N LEU A 312 18.68 -36.44 -5.24
CA LEU A 312 18.80 -36.41 -3.78
C LEU A 312 20.05 -37.16 -3.30
N SER A 313 20.51 -38.15 -4.06
CA SER A 313 21.71 -38.94 -3.80
C SER A 313 22.97 -38.39 -4.48
N ASP A 314 22.83 -37.40 -5.35
CA ASP A 314 23.90 -36.88 -6.19
C ASP A 314 25.03 -36.25 -5.33
N PRO A 315 26.30 -36.65 -5.54
CA PRO A 315 27.41 -36.15 -4.74
C PRO A 315 27.57 -34.62 -4.79
N VAL A 316 27.39 -34.02 -5.97
CA VAL A 316 27.56 -32.57 -6.18
C VAL A 316 26.42 -31.81 -5.50
N ALA A 317 25.18 -32.28 -5.66
CA ALA A 317 24.02 -31.68 -5.00
C ALA A 317 24.11 -31.77 -3.46
N LYS A 318 24.59 -32.89 -2.92
CA LYS A 318 24.85 -33.08 -1.47
C LYS A 318 25.99 -32.21 -0.95
N GLU A 319 27.01 -32.00 -1.76
CA GLU A 319 28.12 -31.11 -1.42
C GLU A 319 27.62 -29.66 -1.26
N LEU A 320 26.75 -29.20 -2.17
CA LEU A 320 26.29 -27.80 -2.23
C LEU A 320 25.08 -27.48 -1.34
N SER A 321 24.42 -28.48 -0.75
CA SER A 321 23.20 -28.31 0.05
C SER A 321 23.29 -28.97 1.43
N PHE A 322 22.44 -28.49 2.36
CA PHE A 322 22.24 -29.12 3.67
C PHE A 322 21.17 -30.22 3.64
N GLY A 323 20.25 -30.16 2.68
CA GLY A 323 19.22 -31.17 2.47
C GLY A 323 18.26 -30.76 1.37
N ALA A 324 17.44 -31.69 0.94
CA ALA A 324 16.61 -31.56 -0.24
C ALA A 324 15.38 -32.46 -0.16
N LYS A 325 14.37 -32.11 -0.95
CA LYS A 325 13.12 -32.86 -1.06
C LYS A 325 12.42 -32.53 -2.37
N GLY A 326 11.45 -33.35 -2.77
CA GLY A 326 10.54 -33.00 -3.84
C GLY A 326 9.55 -31.90 -3.41
N VAL A 327 8.82 -31.39 -4.40
CA VAL A 327 7.90 -30.25 -4.27
C VAL A 327 6.49 -30.66 -4.70
N GLY A 328 5.48 -30.16 -3.99
CA GLY A 328 4.08 -30.30 -4.39
C GLY A 328 3.60 -31.74 -4.28
N SER A 329 3.11 -32.34 -5.37
CA SER A 329 2.63 -33.72 -5.31
C SER A 329 3.74 -34.77 -5.33
N GLN A 330 5.01 -34.39 -5.14
CA GLN A 330 6.18 -35.28 -5.20
C GLN A 330 6.33 -35.91 -6.61
N GLY A 331 6.96 -37.08 -6.74
CA GLY A 331 7.24 -37.69 -8.04
C GLY A 331 8.42 -37.04 -8.77
N ASP A 332 8.66 -37.42 -10.03
CA ASP A 332 9.66 -36.80 -10.91
C ASP A 332 9.18 -35.44 -11.49
N GLY A 333 8.63 -34.59 -10.63
CA GLY A 333 8.14 -33.26 -10.96
C GLY A 333 9.17 -32.16 -10.71
N CYS A 334 9.31 -31.75 -9.46
CA CYS A 334 10.19 -30.66 -9.05
C CYS A 334 10.91 -31.04 -7.76
N VAL A 335 12.09 -30.45 -7.58
CA VAL A 335 12.96 -30.64 -6.42
C VAL A 335 13.31 -29.29 -5.82
N GLN A 336 13.57 -29.27 -4.52
CA GLN A 336 14.09 -28.11 -3.80
C GLN A 336 15.22 -28.52 -2.86
N PHE A 337 16.20 -27.64 -2.71
CA PHE A 337 17.41 -27.79 -1.92
C PHE A 337 17.55 -26.60 -0.99
N VAL A 338 17.95 -26.84 0.25
CA VAL A 338 18.46 -25.78 1.13
C VAL A 338 19.96 -25.68 0.90
N ALA A 339 20.40 -24.66 0.16
CA ALA A 339 21.81 -24.47 -0.16
C ALA A 339 22.62 -24.10 1.09
N ARG A 340 23.91 -24.43 1.10
CA ARG A 340 24.80 -24.12 2.23
C ARG A 340 25.10 -22.65 2.38
N SER A 341 25.11 -21.94 1.25
CA SER A 341 25.35 -20.51 1.13
C SER A 341 24.68 -19.98 -0.15
N LEU A 342 24.59 -18.67 -0.32
CA LEU A 342 24.11 -18.09 -1.58
C LEU A 342 25.05 -18.41 -2.76
N THR A 343 26.35 -18.53 -2.50
CA THR A 343 27.35 -18.95 -3.52
C THR A 343 27.12 -20.39 -3.95
N ASP A 344 26.88 -21.29 -3.00
CA ASP A 344 26.58 -22.69 -3.31
C ASP A 344 25.21 -22.82 -3.98
N ALA A 345 24.26 -21.96 -3.64
CA ALA A 345 22.98 -21.88 -4.35
C ALA A 345 23.17 -21.56 -5.85
N GLN A 346 24.03 -20.59 -6.18
CA GLN A 346 24.31 -20.26 -7.58
C GLN A 346 25.06 -21.39 -8.31
N ARG A 347 26.01 -22.04 -7.65
CA ARG A 347 26.69 -23.23 -8.19
C ARG A 347 25.71 -24.35 -8.45
N LEU A 348 24.79 -24.56 -7.52
CA LEU A 348 23.76 -25.59 -7.62
C LEU A 348 22.79 -25.28 -8.76
N VAL A 349 22.34 -24.03 -8.92
CA VAL A 349 21.54 -23.61 -10.09
C VAL A 349 22.25 -23.94 -11.40
N ASN A 350 23.53 -23.59 -11.52
CA ASN A 350 24.31 -23.87 -12.73
C ASN A 350 24.48 -25.37 -12.97
N TYR A 351 24.72 -26.15 -11.91
CA TYR A 351 24.81 -27.61 -11.99
C TYR A 351 23.49 -28.24 -12.44
N LEU A 352 22.39 -27.88 -11.80
CA LEU A 352 21.06 -28.42 -12.09
C LEU A 352 20.63 -28.13 -13.53
N ASN A 353 20.90 -26.92 -14.05
CA ASN A 353 20.61 -26.56 -15.44
C ASN A 353 21.61 -27.13 -16.46
N SER A 354 22.70 -27.78 -16.02
CA SER A 354 23.65 -28.44 -16.92
C SER A 354 23.16 -29.83 -17.34
N GLU A 355 23.73 -30.38 -18.41
CA GLU A 355 23.43 -31.76 -18.84
C GLU A 355 23.65 -32.80 -17.73
N LYS A 356 24.61 -32.56 -16.82
CA LYS A 356 24.90 -33.46 -15.70
C LYS A 356 23.84 -33.40 -14.60
N GLY A 357 23.29 -32.22 -14.33
CA GLY A 357 22.19 -32.05 -13.37
C GLY A 357 20.82 -32.44 -13.93
N GLY A 358 20.65 -32.34 -15.26
CA GLY A 358 19.49 -32.88 -15.98
C GLY A 358 18.16 -32.18 -15.69
N CYS A 359 18.17 -31.05 -14.97
CA CYS A 359 16.98 -30.28 -14.60
C CYS A 359 16.78 -29.09 -15.55
N LYS A 360 15.65 -28.40 -15.40
CA LYS A 360 15.34 -27.14 -16.09
C LYS A 360 14.88 -26.08 -15.11
N ASP A 361 15.01 -24.83 -15.53
CA ASP A 361 14.47 -23.66 -14.86
C ASP A 361 14.90 -23.55 -13.38
N ALA A 362 16.10 -24.04 -13.06
CA ALA A 362 16.63 -23.97 -11.70
C ALA A 362 16.81 -22.50 -11.29
N THR A 363 16.30 -22.14 -10.11
CA THR A 363 16.34 -20.75 -9.63
C THR A 363 16.41 -20.69 -8.11
N ILE A 364 16.69 -19.48 -7.59
CA ILE A 364 16.92 -19.23 -6.17
C ILE A 364 15.74 -18.46 -5.58
N LEU A 365 15.24 -18.97 -4.45
CA LEU A 365 14.30 -18.33 -3.55
C LEU A 365 15.02 -18.06 -2.23
N VAL A 366 14.86 -16.86 -1.67
CA VAL A 366 15.55 -16.47 -0.43
C VAL A 366 14.53 -16.30 0.70
N VAL A 367 14.70 -17.07 1.78
CA VAL A 367 13.73 -17.18 2.88
C VAL A 367 14.42 -17.05 4.26
N PRO A 368 13.99 -16.15 5.15
CA PRO A 368 13.16 -14.99 4.85
C PRO A 368 13.88 -14.09 3.84
N PRO A 369 13.15 -13.20 3.13
CA PRO A 369 13.75 -12.35 2.12
C PRO A 369 14.90 -11.55 2.74
N PRO A 370 15.95 -11.22 1.96
CA PRO A 370 17.11 -10.51 2.50
C PRO A 370 16.61 -9.29 3.27
N ARG A 371 16.94 -9.24 4.56
CA ARG A 371 16.85 -7.96 5.26
C ARG A 371 17.85 -7.04 4.56
N PRO A 372 17.47 -5.80 4.20
CA PRO A 372 18.43 -4.86 3.63
C PRO A 372 19.65 -4.76 4.57
N ARG A 373 20.81 -5.26 4.13
CA ARG A 373 22.05 -5.30 4.93
C ARG A 373 22.68 -3.89 4.97
N TYR A 374 23.15 -3.52 6.15
CA TYR A 374 23.63 -2.19 6.52
C TYR A 374 24.87 -1.68 5.73
N ASN A 375 25.56 -2.53 4.94
CA ASN A 375 26.89 -2.24 4.36
C ASN A 375 27.09 -2.43 2.84
N ASP A 376 26.11 -2.88 2.03
CA ASP A 376 26.14 -2.72 0.55
C ASP A 376 25.77 -1.29 0.10
N THR A 377 26.00 -0.40 1.03
CA THR A 377 25.55 0.97 1.09
C THR A 377 26.69 1.83 0.56
N ILE A 378 27.04 1.75 -0.72
CA ILE A 378 27.85 2.81 -1.38
C ILE A 378 27.07 3.38 -2.56
N GLU A 379 26.52 2.56 -3.46
CA GLU A 379 25.50 3.00 -4.43
C GLU A 379 24.09 3.05 -3.82
N GLU A 380 23.82 2.19 -2.83
CA GLU A 380 22.67 2.35 -1.94
C GLU A 380 22.95 3.29 -0.77
N LYS A 381 24.18 3.74 -0.45
CA LYS A 381 24.33 4.91 0.45
C LYS A 381 23.87 6.18 -0.25
N SER A 382 24.13 6.33 -1.54
CA SER A 382 23.60 7.45 -2.33
C SER A 382 22.08 7.35 -2.53
N ARG A 383 21.50 6.14 -2.68
CA ARG A 383 20.05 5.93 -2.81
C ARG A 383 19.27 5.83 -1.48
N ALA A 384 19.80 5.22 -0.42
CA ALA A 384 19.16 5.07 0.89
C ALA A 384 19.45 6.24 1.85
N LYS A 385 20.52 7.01 1.66
CA LYS A 385 20.61 8.36 2.26
C LYS A 385 19.62 9.29 1.55
N ARG A 386 19.35 9.09 0.25
CA ARG A 386 18.21 9.72 -0.44
C ARG A 386 16.86 9.19 0.03
N ALA A 387 16.66 7.89 0.30
CA ALA A 387 15.35 7.31 0.64
C ALA A 387 14.98 7.37 2.14
N ARG A 388 15.95 7.30 3.08
CA ARG A 388 15.72 7.65 4.49
C ARG A 388 15.60 9.15 4.70
N SER A 389 16.30 9.95 3.89
CA SER A 389 15.95 11.36 3.70
C SER A 389 14.51 11.41 3.18
N ASP A 390 14.15 10.76 2.08
CA ASP A 390 12.81 10.84 1.49
C ASP A 390 11.68 10.43 2.45
N SER A 391 11.87 9.44 3.34
CA SER A 391 10.86 9.10 4.36
C SER A 391 10.80 10.06 5.56
N GLN A 392 11.89 10.77 5.89
CA GLN A 392 11.90 11.86 6.89
C GLN A 392 11.59 13.24 6.27
N CYS A 393 11.62 13.35 4.94
CA CYS A 393 11.28 14.55 4.16
C CYS A 393 9.86 14.48 3.60
N ARG A 394 9.23 13.31 3.61
CA ARG A 394 7.85 13.14 3.12
C ARG A 394 6.88 13.64 4.15
N ILE A 395 6.15 14.67 3.75
CA ILE A 395 5.01 15.18 4.49
C ILE A 395 3.79 14.34 4.13
N GLU A 396 3.35 13.54 5.09
CA GLU A 396 2.15 12.69 5.01
C GLU A 396 0.99 13.24 5.84
N SER A 397 1.26 14.25 6.67
CA SER A 397 0.33 14.78 7.66
C SER A 397 0.07 16.27 7.45
N VAL A 398 -1.20 16.66 7.59
CA VAL A 398 -1.62 18.06 7.57
C VAL A 398 -2.34 18.41 8.86
N VAL A 399 -2.05 19.57 9.44
CA VAL A 399 -2.79 20.15 10.58
C VAL A 399 -3.60 21.34 10.07
N VAL A 400 -4.90 21.40 10.40
CA VAL A 400 -5.79 22.51 10.03
C VAL A 400 -6.53 23.04 11.27
N PRO A 401 -6.07 24.16 11.85
CA PRO A 401 -6.76 24.79 12.96
C PRO A 401 -8.09 25.41 12.51
N CYS A 402 -9.17 25.00 13.18
CA CYS A 402 -10.54 25.41 12.91
C CYS A 402 -11.24 26.02 14.15
N ALA A 403 -10.62 25.98 15.33
CA ALA A 403 -11.18 26.35 16.63
C ALA A 403 -11.37 27.87 16.89
N GLY A 404 -11.53 28.68 15.83
CA GLY A 404 -11.68 30.12 15.95
C GLY A 404 -13.15 30.55 16.03
N LEU A 405 -13.46 31.47 16.95
CA LEU A 405 -14.83 31.98 17.17
C LEU A 405 -15.47 32.70 15.96
N GLY A 406 -14.68 33.09 14.96
CA GLY A 406 -15.18 33.68 13.71
C GLY A 406 -15.87 35.03 13.89
N THR A 407 -15.47 35.83 14.88
CA THR A 407 -16.15 37.08 15.29
C THR A 407 -16.31 38.09 14.14
N ARG A 408 -15.34 38.14 13.22
CA ARG A 408 -15.36 39.03 12.04
C ARG A 408 -16.47 38.71 11.02
N LEU A 409 -17.02 37.50 11.07
CA LEU A 409 -18.10 37.02 10.20
C LEU A 409 -19.45 36.92 10.94
N TYR A 410 -19.53 37.45 12.17
CA TYR A 410 -20.78 37.50 12.90
C TYR A 410 -21.79 38.41 12.14
N PRO A 411 -23.08 38.03 12.00
CA PRO A 411 -23.76 36.92 12.67
C PRO A 411 -23.72 35.56 11.96
N ALA A 412 -23.19 35.47 10.72
CA ALA A 412 -23.17 34.21 9.98
C ALA A 412 -22.38 33.10 10.70
N SER A 413 -21.26 33.46 11.32
CA SER A 413 -20.43 32.55 12.12
C SER A 413 -21.08 32.08 13.43
N ALA A 414 -22.21 32.66 13.86
CA ALA A 414 -22.96 32.10 14.99
C ALA A 414 -23.65 30.78 14.62
N LEU A 415 -24.03 30.62 13.34
CA LEU A 415 -24.70 29.44 12.80
C LEU A 415 -23.71 28.48 12.13
N ILE A 416 -22.81 29.01 11.31
CA ILE A 416 -21.85 28.23 10.51
C ILE A 416 -20.52 28.20 11.26
N ARG A 417 -20.23 27.09 11.95
CA ARG A 417 -18.97 26.87 12.65
C ARG A 417 -18.37 25.48 12.39
N PRO A 418 -17.05 25.37 12.14
CA PRO A 418 -16.07 26.46 12.11
C PRO A 418 -16.21 27.37 10.87
N LYS A 419 -15.53 28.53 10.86
CA LYS A 419 -15.56 29.49 9.73
C LYS A 419 -15.20 28.87 8.37
N GLY A 420 -14.36 27.82 8.37
CA GLY A 420 -14.05 27.05 7.16
C GLY A 420 -15.25 26.35 6.55
N LEU A 421 -16.41 26.29 7.24
CA LEU A 421 -17.64 25.76 6.67
C LEU A 421 -18.43 26.75 5.81
N MET A 422 -17.97 28.00 5.68
CA MET A 422 -18.59 28.95 4.77
C MET A 422 -18.51 28.43 3.33
N PRO A 423 -19.60 28.58 2.55
CA PRO A 423 -19.69 27.99 1.23
C PRO A 423 -18.86 28.78 0.20
N VAL A 424 -18.17 28.08 -0.68
CA VAL A 424 -17.47 28.62 -1.85
C VAL A 424 -17.80 27.73 -3.05
N VAL A 425 -17.82 28.30 -4.26
CA VAL A 425 -17.90 27.46 -5.46
C VAL A 425 -16.47 27.01 -5.77
N ASP A 426 -16.24 25.70 -5.80
CA ASP A 426 -14.92 25.19 -6.17
C ASP A 426 -14.72 25.39 -7.68
N PRO A 427 -13.76 26.21 -8.11
CA PRO A 427 -13.56 26.48 -9.52
C PRO A 427 -13.14 25.20 -10.29
N ARG A 428 -12.73 24.12 -9.64
CA ARG A 428 -12.32 22.87 -10.29
C ARG A 428 -13.49 22.07 -10.84
N ASP A 429 -14.59 21.98 -10.10
CA ASP A 429 -15.75 21.13 -10.44
C ASP A 429 -17.11 21.82 -10.33
N SER A 430 -17.12 23.12 -10.04
CA SER A 430 -18.31 23.98 -9.95
C SER A 430 -19.32 23.57 -8.87
N PHE A 431 -18.95 22.71 -7.93
CA PHE A 431 -19.79 22.43 -6.77
C PHE A 431 -19.69 23.57 -5.74
N LEU A 432 -20.82 23.92 -5.15
CA LEU A 432 -20.86 24.74 -3.94
C LEU A 432 -20.46 23.87 -2.75
N LYS A 433 -19.31 24.13 -2.15
CA LYS A 433 -18.70 23.34 -1.08
C LYS A 433 -18.35 24.22 0.12
N PRO A 434 -18.38 23.69 1.34
CA PRO A 434 -17.68 24.32 2.46
C PRO A 434 -16.18 24.45 2.12
N LEU A 435 -15.55 25.60 2.39
CA LEU A 435 -14.12 25.78 2.07
C LEU A 435 -13.24 24.67 2.67
N LEU A 436 -13.54 24.23 3.89
CA LEU A 436 -12.82 23.15 4.56
C LEU A 436 -12.83 21.86 3.72
N LEU A 437 -13.93 21.56 3.02
CA LEU A 437 -14.02 20.40 2.13
C LEU A 437 -13.09 20.54 0.92
N VAL A 438 -13.00 21.76 0.35
CA VAL A 438 -12.07 22.09 -0.76
C VAL A 438 -10.62 21.84 -0.34
N LEU A 439 -10.25 22.26 0.88
CA LEU A 439 -8.92 22.05 1.46
C LEU A 439 -8.63 20.57 1.75
N LEU A 440 -9.62 19.83 2.27
CA LEU A 440 -9.49 18.40 2.51
C LEU A 440 -9.27 17.62 1.21
N GLU A 441 -10.02 17.94 0.15
CA GLU A 441 -9.81 17.34 -1.17
C GLU A 441 -8.46 17.72 -1.76
N GLU A 442 -8.02 18.98 -1.62
CA GLU A 442 -6.69 19.39 -2.03
C GLU A 442 -5.59 18.55 -1.36
N CYS A 443 -5.72 18.27 -0.07
CA CYS A 443 -4.76 17.45 0.67
C CYS A 443 -4.85 15.96 0.30
N LEU A 444 -6.01 15.35 0.52
CA LEU A 444 -6.21 13.91 0.55
C LEU A 444 -6.35 13.31 -0.86
N VAL A 445 -6.93 14.06 -1.79
CA VAL A 445 -7.19 13.57 -3.16
C VAL A 445 -6.09 14.04 -4.11
N HIS A 446 -5.71 15.31 -4.04
CA HIS A 446 -4.84 15.91 -5.05
C HIS A 446 -3.37 15.98 -4.65
N SER A 447 -3.03 15.88 -3.36
CA SER A 447 -1.65 16.04 -2.87
C SER A 447 -1.07 14.80 -2.18
N GLY A 448 -1.82 13.69 -2.15
CA GLY A 448 -1.37 12.43 -1.55
C GLY A 448 -0.99 12.56 -0.07
N ILE A 449 -1.79 13.31 0.70
CA ILE A 449 -1.68 13.35 2.17
C ILE A 449 -2.40 12.12 2.75
N GLU A 450 -1.78 11.48 3.74
CA GLU A 450 -2.32 10.26 4.36
C GLU A 450 -3.19 10.54 5.57
N GLN A 451 -2.98 11.68 6.25
CA GLN A 451 -3.83 12.09 7.36
C GLN A 451 -3.99 13.61 7.46
N VAL A 452 -5.18 14.05 7.87
CA VAL A 452 -5.47 15.44 8.19
C VAL A 452 -5.99 15.53 9.62
N ILE A 453 -5.36 16.36 10.45
CA ILE A 453 -5.75 16.65 11.81
C ILE A 453 -6.48 18.00 11.85
N LEU A 454 -7.79 17.96 12.09
CA LEU A 454 -8.62 19.14 12.28
C LEU A 454 -8.67 19.50 13.76
N VAL A 455 -8.28 20.72 14.11
CA VAL A 455 -8.34 21.21 15.50
C VAL A 455 -9.61 22.03 15.67
N VAL A 456 -10.55 21.54 16.47
CA VAL A 456 -11.89 22.16 16.64
C VAL A 456 -12.19 22.39 18.12
N THR A 457 -13.09 23.32 18.39
CA THR A 457 -13.71 23.46 19.72
C THR A 457 -14.77 22.36 19.89
N PRO A 458 -14.83 21.67 21.04
CA PRO A 458 -15.91 20.74 21.33
C PRO A 458 -17.31 21.38 21.16
N GLY A 459 -18.31 20.58 20.78
CA GLY A 459 -19.69 21.05 20.61
C GLY A 459 -20.07 21.34 19.16
N GLN A 460 -20.46 22.57 18.84
CA GLN A 460 -21.05 22.89 17.53
C GLN A 460 -20.06 22.74 16.35
N GLU A 461 -18.79 23.10 16.55
CA GLU A 461 -17.75 22.94 15.52
C GLU A 461 -17.50 21.46 15.22
N GLU A 462 -17.26 20.67 16.26
CA GLU A 462 -17.14 19.21 16.15
C GLU A 462 -18.34 18.60 15.43
N LYS A 463 -19.57 18.95 15.87
CA LYS A 463 -20.80 18.39 15.29
C LYS A 463 -20.90 18.71 13.80
N SER A 464 -20.58 19.93 13.39
CA SER A 464 -20.65 20.34 11.99
C SER A 464 -19.58 19.66 11.13
N VAL A 465 -18.35 19.55 11.63
CA VAL A 465 -17.27 18.82 10.93
C VAL A 465 -17.59 17.33 10.81
N ARG A 466 -18.09 16.70 11.88
CA ARG A 466 -18.54 15.30 11.83
C ARG A 466 -19.69 15.12 10.84
N THR A 467 -20.63 16.07 10.79
CA THR A 467 -21.74 16.05 9.83
C THR A 467 -21.24 16.15 8.40
N LEU A 468 -20.26 17.03 8.13
CA LEU A 468 -19.62 17.19 6.82
C LEU A 468 -18.98 15.88 6.32
N LEU A 469 -18.35 15.13 7.23
CA LEU A 469 -17.64 13.88 6.93
C LEU A 469 -18.56 12.65 6.92
N SER A 470 -19.76 12.77 7.47
CA SER A 470 -20.73 11.67 7.55
C SER A 470 -21.56 11.53 6.28
N PRO A 471 -22.07 10.33 5.96
CA PRO A 471 -23.01 10.18 4.86
C PRO A 471 -24.28 11.00 5.13
N PRO A 472 -24.87 11.59 4.08
CA PRO A 472 -26.14 12.31 4.22
C PRO A 472 -27.23 11.36 4.69
N ASN A 473 -28.22 11.90 5.41
CA ASN A 473 -29.37 11.09 5.81
C ASN A 473 -30.10 10.52 4.59
N ILE A 474 -30.80 9.40 4.80
CA ILE A 474 -31.42 8.64 3.70
C ILE A 474 -32.41 9.46 2.87
N GLN A 475 -33.17 10.36 3.50
CA GLN A 475 -34.16 11.21 2.83
C GLN A 475 -33.50 12.20 1.88
N LEU A 476 -32.41 12.85 2.32
CA LEU A 476 -31.61 13.73 1.48
C LEU A 476 -30.94 12.93 0.36
N TYR A 477 -30.27 11.82 0.71
CA TYR A 477 -29.54 10.99 -0.23
C TYR A 477 -30.41 10.50 -1.39
N GLN A 478 -31.65 10.04 -1.11
CA GLN A 478 -32.58 9.58 -2.14
C GLN A 478 -32.91 10.67 -3.18
N ARG A 479 -33.01 11.93 -2.73
CA ARG A 479 -33.32 13.10 -3.57
C ARG A 479 -32.13 13.68 -4.32
N LEU A 480 -30.90 13.25 -4.00
CA LEU A 480 -29.70 13.72 -4.72
C LEU A 480 -29.67 13.20 -6.17
N ARG A 481 -29.19 14.06 -7.08
CA ARG A 481 -28.88 13.68 -8.46
C ARG A 481 -27.74 12.65 -8.48
N PRO A 482 -27.61 11.84 -9.55
CA PRO A 482 -26.54 10.83 -9.65
C PRO A 482 -25.14 11.39 -9.36
N ALA A 483 -24.77 12.53 -9.95
CA ALA A 483 -23.47 13.18 -9.71
C ALA A 483 -23.25 13.55 -8.23
N GLN A 484 -24.29 14.01 -7.53
CA GLN A 484 -24.23 14.37 -6.11
C GLN A 484 -24.14 13.12 -5.21
N LYS A 485 -24.75 12.00 -5.62
CA LYS A 485 -24.59 10.71 -4.93
C LYS A 485 -23.16 10.20 -5.05
N THR A 486 -22.59 10.23 -6.27
CA THR A 486 -21.19 9.86 -6.51
C THR A 486 -20.23 10.74 -5.72
N TYR A 487 -20.46 12.06 -5.69
CA TYR A 487 -19.67 13.00 -4.90
C TYR A 487 -19.80 12.73 -3.40
N SER A 488 -21.01 12.49 -2.89
CA SER A 488 -21.19 12.12 -1.49
C SER A 488 -20.46 10.83 -1.12
N GLN A 489 -20.40 9.85 -2.02
CA GLN A 489 -19.66 8.60 -1.83
C GLN A 489 -18.14 8.82 -1.89
N SER A 490 -17.65 9.76 -2.70
CA SER A 490 -16.20 10.04 -2.78
C SER A 490 -15.66 10.57 -1.45
N ILE A 491 -16.42 11.42 -0.75
CA ILE A 491 -16.07 11.91 0.60
C ILE A 491 -15.84 10.73 1.57
N GLN A 492 -16.70 9.72 1.52
CA GLN A 492 -16.60 8.55 2.41
C GLN A 492 -15.32 7.73 2.19
N LYS A 493 -14.71 7.78 1.00
CA LYS A 493 -13.47 7.06 0.69
C LYS A 493 -12.27 7.54 1.51
N TRP A 494 -12.26 8.80 1.93
CA TRP A 494 -11.13 9.41 2.62
C TRP A 494 -11.51 10.03 3.97
N ALA A 495 -12.80 10.13 4.32
CA ALA A 495 -13.26 10.70 5.58
C ALA A 495 -12.60 10.07 6.83
N HIS A 496 -12.25 8.78 6.78
CA HIS A 496 -11.57 8.07 7.86
C HIS A 496 -10.11 8.52 8.09
N LYS A 497 -9.50 9.22 7.11
CA LYS A 497 -8.16 9.83 7.21
C LYS A 497 -8.18 11.20 7.92
N VAL A 498 -9.37 11.69 8.28
CA VAL A 498 -9.55 12.96 8.98
C VAL A 498 -9.73 12.70 10.47
N HIS A 499 -8.79 13.19 11.26
CA HIS A 499 -8.78 13.08 12.71
C HIS A 499 -9.17 14.42 13.34
N ILE A 500 -9.84 14.37 14.49
CA ILE A 500 -10.27 15.57 15.22
C ILE A 500 -9.45 15.67 16.50
N ALA A 501 -8.80 16.80 16.70
CA ALA A 501 -8.18 17.20 17.95
C ALA A 501 -8.98 18.35 18.57
N TYR A 502 -9.01 18.39 19.90
CA TYR A 502 -9.89 19.30 20.64
C TYR A 502 -9.10 20.45 21.25
N GLN A 503 -9.53 21.67 20.97
CA GLN A 503 -9.10 22.86 21.70
C GLN A 503 -10.22 23.29 22.65
N ASP A 504 -10.06 22.96 23.93
CA ASP A 504 -11.08 23.25 24.95
C ASP A 504 -11.16 24.75 25.26
N THR A 505 -10.02 25.44 25.27
CA THR A 505 -9.95 26.90 25.49
C THR A 505 -9.23 27.62 24.34
N PRO A 506 -9.78 28.74 23.85
CA PRO A 506 -9.22 29.47 22.71
C PRO A 506 -8.03 30.34 23.14
N GLU A 507 -6.89 29.73 23.46
CA GLU A 507 -5.66 30.43 23.90
C GLU A 507 -4.85 31.07 22.76
N GLY A 508 -5.37 31.07 21.54
CA GLY A 508 -4.71 31.63 20.36
C GLY A 508 -4.39 30.61 19.27
N PHE A 509 -3.99 31.11 18.10
CA PHE A 509 -3.72 30.29 16.91
C PHE A 509 -2.54 29.33 17.11
N GLY A 510 -1.45 29.78 17.73
CA GLY A 510 -0.28 28.93 18.02
C GLY A 510 -0.63 27.78 18.96
N HIS A 511 -1.49 28.00 19.96
CA HIS A 511 -2.00 26.93 20.82
C HIS A 511 -2.80 25.89 20.03
N ALA A 512 -3.64 26.32 19.08
CA ALA A 512 -4.40 25.40 18.25
C ALA A 512 -3.48 24.54 17.37
N VAL A 513 -2.43 25.13 16.78
CA VAL A 513 -1.43 24.37 16.01
C VAL A 513 -0.72 23.36 16.92
N GLU A 514 -0.27 23.77 18.10
CA GLU A 514 0.42 22.89 19.06
C GLU A 514 -0.45 21.66 19.41
N ILE A 515 -1.73 21.85 19.73
CA ILE A 515 -2.66 20.75 19.99
C ILE A 515 -2.71 19.77 18.81
N GLY A 516 -2.84 20.29 17.58
CA GLY A 516 -2.88 19.46 16.37
C GLY A 516 -1.59 18.65 16.19
N THR A 517 -0.44 19.23 16.51
CA THR A 517 0.86 18.53 16.39
C THR A 517 1.03 17.36 17.37
N ARG A 518 0.27 17.32 18.48
CA ARG A 518 0.32 16.20 19.45
C ARG A 518 -0.17 14.88 18.87
N SER A 519 -0.97 14.94 17.80
CA SER A 519 -1.47 13.76 17.08
C SER A 519 -0.51 13.24 16.01
N LEU A 520 0.58 13.96 15.72
CA LEU A 520 1.61 13.54 14.77
C LEU A 520 2.49 12.43 15.36
N ARG A 521 3.10 11.62 14.49
CA ARG A 521 4.13 10.67 14.90
C ARG A 521 5.37 11.43 15.39
N LYS A 522 6.16 10.77 16.24
CA LYS A 522 7.39 11.36 16.78
C LYS A 522 8.35 11.73 15.65
N GLN A 523 8.82 12.97 15.63
CA GLN A 523 9.70 13.53 14.59
C GLN A 523 9.10 13.52 13.17
N GLU A 524 7.79 13.65 13.05
CA GLU A 524 7.10 13.75 11.76
C GLU A 524 7.03 15.22 11.27
N PRO A 525 7.51 15.54 10.05
CA PRO A 525 7.23 16.83 9.43
C PRO A 525 5.76 16.90 8.99
N PHE A 526 5.20 18.10 8.94
CA PHE A 526 3.79 18.29 8.63
C PHE A 526 3.55 19.57 7.84
N ILE A 527 2.42 19.63 7.13
CA ILE A 527 1.92 20.89 6.57
C ILE A 527 0.87 21.48 7.50
N LEU A 528 1.00 22.76 7.82
CA LEU A 528 -0.07 23.56 8.41
C LEU A 528 -0.85 24.25 7.28
N LEU A 529 -2.18 24.19 7.33
CA LEU A 529 -3.07 24.99 6.48
C LEU A 529 -3.98 25.89 7.32
N LEU A 530 -4.30 27.06 6.76
CA LEU A 530 -5.31 27.96 7.31
C LEU A 530 -6.70 27.47 6.88
N GLY A 531 -7.63 27.36 7.83
CA GLY A 531 -9.00 26.89 7.54
C GLY A 531 -9.90 27.89 6.80
N ASP A 532 -9.43 29.12 6.57
CA ASP A 532 -10.18 30.23 5.98
C ASP A 532 -9.50 30.89 4.77
N VAL A 533 -8.45 30.29 4.23
CA VAL A 533 -7.77 30.80 3.04
C VAL A 533 -7.67 29.69 2.01
N LEU A 534 -8.13 29.96 0.78
CA LEU A 534 -7.90 29.12 -0.39
C LEU A 534 -6.82 29.75 -1.25
N LEU A 535 -5.79 28.98 -1.59
CA LEU A 535 -4.78 29.43 -2.54
C LEU A 535 -5.09 28.83 -3.90
N HIS A 536 -5.80 29.59 -4.71
CA HIS A 536 -6.21 29.11 -6.01
C HIS A 536 -5.05 29.23 -7.01
N THR A 537 -4.84 28.17 -7.79
CA THR A 537 -3.94 28.15 -8.93
C THR A 537 -4.65 27.52 -10.13
N PRO A 538 -4.46 28.05 -11.36
CA PRO A 538 -4.98 27.43 -12.57
C PRO A 538 -4.15 26.20 -13.01
N LEU A 539 -3.00 25.97 -12.37
CA LEU A 539 -2.11 24.85 -12.68
C LEU A 539 -2.71 23.52 -12.22
N LYS A 540 -2.28 22.43 -12.86
CA LYS A 540 -2.68 21.07 -12.44
C LYS A 540 -2.12 20.69 -11.07
N THR A 541 -0.94 21.20 -10.72
CA THR A 541 -0.26 20.93 -9.45
C THR A 541 -0.81 21.84 -8.34
N THR A 542 -1.25 21.25 -7.23
CA THR A 542 -1.79 22.00 -6.08
C THR A 542 -0.71 22.79 -5.36
N VAL A 543 -1.10 23.83 -4.63
CA VAL A 543 -0.17 24.63 -3.83
C VAL A 543 0.45 23.78 -2.72
N VAL A 544 -0.33 22.87 -2.11
CA VAL A 544 0.17 21.88 -1.15
C VAL A 544 1.25 20.97 -1.78
N SER A 545 1.04 20.49 -3.02
CA SER A 545 2.05 19.67 -3.71
C SER A 545 3.34 20.43 -3.99
N GLN A 546 3.24 21.72 -4.36
CA GLN A 546 4.41 22.57 -4.56
C GLN A 546 5.17 22.84 -3.25
N ALA A 547 4.46 23.04 -2.14
CA ALA A 547 5.08 23.16 -0.82
C ALA A 547 5.80 21.88 -0.40
N LYS A 548 5.19 20.71 -0.62
CA LYS A 548 5.81 19.39 -0.39
C LYS A 548 7.06 19.21 -1.23
N GLU A 549 6.97 19.57 -2.51
CA GLU A 549 8.10 19.45 -3.44
C GLU A 549 9.26 20.35 -3.02
N CYS A 550 8.98 21.61 -2.68
CA CYS A 550 10.00 22.53 -2.19
C CYS A 550 10.66 22.02 -0.88
N PHE A 551 9.86 21.55 0.08
CA PHE A 551 10.37 20.93 1.31
C PHE A 551 11.25 19.70 1.02
N ARG A 552 10.87 18.89 0.02
CA ARG A 552 11.65 17.75 -0.46
C ARG A 552 12.97 18.18 -1.10
N LEU A 553 12.98 19.27 -1.89
CA LEU A 553 14.21 19.83 -2.49
C LEU A 553 15.23 20.27 -1.43
N PHE A 554 14.75 20.68 -0.25
CA PHE A 554 15.59 20.99 0.91
C PHE A 554 15.94 19.78 1.78
N ASN A 555 15.63 18.56 1.32
CA ASN A 555 15.84 17.32 2.06
C ASN A 555 15.24 17.38 3.47
N GLY A 556 14.09 18.05 3.64
CA GLY A 556 13.35 18.11 4.90
C GLY A 556 14.11 18.72 6.09
N LYS A 557 15.18 19.47 5.81
CA LYS A 557 16.04 20.11 6.82
C LYS A 557 15.68 21.57 7.10
N ALA A 558 14.80 22.14 6.29
CA ALA A 558 14.40 23.53 6.37
C ALA A 558 12.89 23.59 6.15
N SER A 559 12.21 24.34 7.02
CA SER A 559 10.80 24.63 6.87
C SER A 559 10.58 25.50 5.63
N VAL A 560 9.47 25.28 4.95
CA VAL A 560 9.06 26.05 3.77
C VAL A 560 7.71 26.67 4.03
N ILE A 561 7.60 27.98 3.80
CA ILE A 561 6.34 28.71 3.92
C ILE A 561 5.98 29.30 2.57
N VAL A 562 4.78 29.00 2.07
CA VAL A 562 4.30 29.63 0.83
C VAL A 562 3.93 31.08 1.11
N LEU A 563 4.46 31.98 0.28
CA LEU A 563 4.33 33.44 0.39
C LEU A 563 3.42 33.98 -0.71
N SER A 564 2.62 34.98 -0.37
CA SER A 564 1.80 35.72 -1.33
C SER A 564 2.30 37.15 -1.48
N ARG A 565 2.53 37.60 -2.72
CA ARG A 565 2.88 39.00 -3.00
C ARG A 565 1.66 39.89 -2.79
N MET A 566 1.80 40.93 -1.97
CA MET A 566 0.74 41.86 -1.65
C MET A 566 1.20 43.31 -1.72
N LYS A 567 0.28 44.21 -2.05
CA LYS A 567 0.51 45.65 -1.97
C LYS A 567 0.36 46.14 -0.52
N ARG A 568 0.90 47.33 -0.24
CA ARG A 568 0.94 47.94 1.10
C ARG A 568 -0.44 47.98 1.76
N GLU A 569 -1.49 48.22 0.99
CA GLU A 569 -2.85 48.41 1.50
C GLU A 569 -3.45 47.11 2.06
N ALA A 570 -2.93 45.94 1.65
CA ALA A 570 -3.44 44.64 2.03
C ALA A 570 -2.65 43.97 3.17
N ILE A 571 -1.44 44.44 3.50
CA ILE A 571 -0.52 43.71 4.38
C ILE A 571 -0.90 43.72 5.87
N GLY A 572 -1.55 44.79 6.36
CA GLY A 572 -1.85 44.97 7.79
C GLY A 572 -2.80 43.92 8.39
N ALA A 573 -3.40 43.07 7.56
CA ALA A 573 -4.26 41.96 8.00
C ALA A 573 -3.49 40.65 8.26
N TYR A 574 -2.24 40.54 7.80
CA TYR A 574 -1.50 39.29 7.72
C TYR A 574 -0.11 39.40 8.36
N GLY A 575 0.49 38.25 8.69
CA GLY A 575 1.92 38.18 8.98
C GLY A 575 2.73 38.47 7.71
N CYS A 576 3.86 39.15 7.84
CA CYS A 576 4.74 39.52 6.73
C CYS A 576 6.15 39.02 6.97
N ALA A 577 6.81 38.55 5.91
CA ALA A 577 8.19 38.09 5.95
C ALA A 577 9.13 39.12 5.33
N MET A 578 10.26 39.37 5.99
CA MET A 578 11.44 39.94 5.34
C MET A 578 12.20 38.79 4.66
N THR A 579 12.55 38.99 3.41
CA THR A 579 13.12 37.92 2.58
C THR A 579 14.40 38.36 1.88
N GLU A 580 15.38 37.48 1.81
CA GLU A 580 16.57 37.66 0.99
C GLU A 580 16.52 36.72 -0.22
N LYS A 581 16.95 37.22 -1.38
CA LYS A 581 17.07 36.41 -2.59
C LYS A 581 18.16 35.36 -2.40
N VAL A 582 17.85 34.12 -2.76
CA VAL A 582 18.84 33.04 -2.77
C VAL A 582 18.85 32.40 -4.15
N THR A 583 20.05 32.15 -4.68
CA THR A 583 20.24 31.31 -5.86
C THR A 583 20.76 29.97 -5.38
N LEU A 584 19.97 28.91 -5.56
CA LEU A 584 20.32 27.58 -5.13
C LEU A 584 20.36 26.62 -6.32
N GLU A 585 21.44 25.87 -6.43
CA GLU A 585 21.61 24.86 -7.48
C GLU A 585 20.50 23.80 -7.45
N CYS A 586 19.99 23.45 -6.26
CA CYS A 586 18.92 22.46 -6.07
C CYS A 586 17.56 22.89 -6.63
N LEU A 587 17.38 24.17 -7.00
CA LEU A 587 16.17 24.68 -7.64
C LEU A 587 16.24 24.61 -9.17
N SER A 588 17.43 24.40 -9.74
CA SER A 588 17.66 24.35 -11.18
C SER A 588 17.03 23.08 -11.76
N GLY A 589 16.02 23.26 -12.63
CA GLY A 589 15.28 22.15 -13.24
C GLY A 589 14.13 21.59 -12.38
N SER A 590 13.75 22.25 -11.28
CA SER A 590 12.56 21.89 -10.52
C SER A 590 11.26 22.27 -11.26
N GLU A 591 10.17 21.53 -11.03
CA GLU A 591 8.83 21.83 -11.57
C GLU A 591 8.07 22.88 -10.74
N LEU A 592 8.77 23.59 -9.83
CA LEU A 592 8.17 24.65 -9.04
C LEU A 592 7.76 25.80 -9.96
N SER A 593 6.51 26.26 -9.81
CA SER A 593 5.98 27.39 -10.57
C SER A 593 6.30 28.74 -9.90
N GLY A 594 7.46 28.90 -9.25
CA GLY A 594 7.74 30.12 -8.49
C GLY A 594 9.17 30.30 -8.02
N HIS A 595 9.35 31.30 -7.16
CA HIS A 595 10.64 31.74 -6.64
C HIS A 595 10.81 31.41 -5.17
N VAL A 596 12.04 31.10 -4.79
CA VAL A 596 12.40 30.76 -3.41
C VAL A 596 13.26 31.86 -2.81
N PHE A 597 12.96 32.21 -1.57
CA PHE A 597 13.67 33.21 -0.78
C PHE A 597 14.04 32.63 0.58
N GLN A 598 15.07 33.14 1.22
CA GLN A 598 15.31 32.87 2.63
C GLN A 598 14.52 33.87 3.46
N ILE A 599 13.76 33.40 4.45
CA ILE A 599 13.09 34.26 5.42
C ILE A 599 14.10 34.60 6.51
N VAL A 600 14.28 35.89 6.78
CA VAL A 600 15.21 36.38 7.81
C VAL A 600 14.49 36.98 9.00
N GLU A 601 13.25 37.42 8.82
CA GLU A 601 12.39 37.95 9.87
C GLU A 601 10.93 37.76 9.50
N VAL A 602 10.09 37.54 10.52
CA VAL A 602 8.63 37.55 10.38
C VAL A 602 8.01 38.49 11.40
N VAL A 603 7.03 39.29 10.95
CA VAL A 603 6.31 40.25 11.79
C VAL A 603 4.82 39.97 11.69
N GLU A 604 4.14 39.82 12.82
CA GLU A 604 2.69 39.67 12.87
C GLU A 604 2.03 41.03 12.65
N LYS A 605 1.29 41.18 11.55
CA LYS A 605 0.51 42.39 11.23
C LYS A 605 1.35 43.67 11.35
N PRO A 606 2.29 43.90 10.42
CA PRO A 606 3.12 45.09 10.45
C PRO A 606 2.25 46.33 10.31
N VAL A 607 2.27 47.19 11.33
CA VAL A 607 1.48 48.43 11.38
C VAL A 607 2.34 49.68 11.50
N SER A 608 3.60 49.56 11.92
CA SER A 608 4.52 50.70 12.03
C SER A 608 5.21 50.99 10.70
N ASP A 609 5.52 52.26 10.43
CA ASP A 609 6.29 52.65 9.24
C ASP A 609 7.69 52.01 9.25
N ASP A 610 8.28 51.83 10.44
CA ASP A 610 9.56 51.15 10.60
C ASP A 610 9.47 49.68 10.17
N ASP A 611 8.44 48.93 10.60
CA ASP A 611 8.23 47.55 10.14
C ASP A 611 8.05 47.49 8.62
N LEU A 612 7.20 48.36 8.08
CA LEU A 612 6.92 48.38 6.64
C LEU A 612 8.16 48.72 5.81
N SER A 613 9.01 49.63 6.28
CA SER A 613 10.26 49.98 5.61
C SER A 613 11.28 48.83 5.56
N ARG A 614 11.28 47.95 6.56
CA ARG A 614 12.19 46.79 6.65
C ARG A 614 11.66 45.59 5.84
N LEU A 615 10.34 45.45 5.74
CA LEU A 615 9.67 44.31 5.11
C LEU A 615 9.40 44.50 3.61
N VAL A 616 9.51 45.72 3.10
CA VAL A 616 9.26 46.02 1.68
C VAL A 616 10.30 45.35 0.78
N THR A 617 9.84 44.78 -0.33
CA THR A 617 10.73 44.19 -1.33
C THR A 617 11.29 45.27 -2.28
N GLU A 618 12.28 44.89 -3.09
CA GLU A 618 12.79 45.70 -4.21
C GLU A 618 11.71 46.16 -5.22
N ASN A 619 10.57 45.46 -5.30
CA ASN A 619 9.49 45.77 -6.24
C ASN A 619 8.39 46.65 -5.62
N ASN A 620 8.64 47.21 -4.43
CA ASN A 620 7.66 47.99 -3.66
C ASN A 620 6.36 47.21 -3.40
N ASP A 621 6.52 45.93 -3.07
CA ASP A 621 5.48 45.03 -2.58
C ASP A 621 5.95 44.32 -1.29
N TYR A 622 5.12 43.43 -0.76
CA TYR A 622 5.34 42.72 0.52
C TYR A 622 5.06 41.24 0.35
N PHE A 623 5.75 40.40 1.12
CA PHE A 623 5.46 38.96 1.19
C PHE A 623 4.60 38.63 2.40
N ALA A 624 3.31 38.44 2.15
CA ALA A 624 2.36 37.97 3.16
C ALA A 624 2.51 36.46 3.40
N ILE A 625 2.38 36.06 4.65
CA ILE A 625 2.50 34.68 5.12
C ILE A 625 1.10 34.08 5.27
N LEU A 626 0.69 33.28 4.29
CA LEU A 626 -0.64 32.65 4.25
C LEU A 626 -0.59 31.11 4.27
N GLY A 627 0.61 30.54 4.28
CA GLY A 627 0.83 29.11 4.14
C GLY A 627 0.53 28.62 2.72
N PRO A 628 0.46 27.29 2.45
CA PRO A 628 0.85 26.18 3.32
C PRO A 628 2.21 26.36 4.00
N TYR A 629 2.31 25.89 5.24
CA TYR A 629 3.57 25.89 5.99
C TYR A 629 4.05 24.45 6.12
N ALA A 630 5.04 24.05 5.34
CA ALA A 630 5.71 22.77 5.46
C ALA A 630 6.78 22.87 6.55
N PHE A 631 6.46 22.40 7.75
CA PHE A 631 7.34 22.50 8.92
C PHE A 631 8.15 21.24 9.16
N THR A 632 9.38 21.43 9.60
CA THR A 632 10.17 20.37 10.23
C THR A 632 9.59 20.04 11.62
N PRO A 633 10.01 18.91 12.24
CA PRO A 633 9.63 18.60 13.61
C PRO A 633 10.09 19.62 14.66
N ALA A 634 11.01 20.53 14.33
CA ALA A 634 11.47 21.57 15.25
C ALA A 634 10.35 22.56 15.59
N MET A 635 9.42 22.81 14.65
CA MET A 635 8.24 23.64 14.93
C MET A 635 7.36 23.04 16.02
N THR A 636 7.14 21.73 16.02
CA THR A 636 6.40 21.03 17.09
C THR A 636 7.07 21.25 18.45
N ALA A 637 8.40 21.12 18.51
CA ALA A 637 9.15 21.36 19.75
C ALA A 637 9.06 22.82 20.22
N GLU A 638 9.14 23.78 19.30
CA GLU A 638 9.03 25.21 19.60
C GLU A 638 7.64 25.60 20.11
N LEU A 639 6.59 25.08 19.48
CA LEU A 639 5.21 25.27 19.91
C LEU A 639 4.98 24.69 21.31
N SER A 640 5.39 23.45 21.56
CA SER A 640 5.25 22.84 22.88
C SER A 640 6.01 23.62 23.95
N ARG A 641 7.22 24.11 23.65
CA ARG A 641 8.01 24.97 24.56
C ARG A 641 7.28 26.29 24.86
N THR A 642 6.72 26.93 23.84
CA THR A 642 5.98 28.19 23.96
C THR A 642 4.74 28.02 24.83
N VAL A 643 3.97 26.94 24.62
CA VAL A 643 2.80 26.60 25.44
C VAL A 643 3.19 26.29 26.88
N GLN A 644 4.22 25.47 27.10
CA GLN A 644 4.71 25.13 28.46
C GLN A 644 5.17 26.36 29.25
N ASN A 645 5.83 27.31 28.59
CA ASN A 645 6.29 28.54 29.22
C ASN A 645 5.20 29.63 29.31
N ASN A 646 4.00 29.37 28.76
CA ASN A 646 2.90 30.32 28.68
C ASN A 646 3.31 31.66 28.05
N THR A 647 4.19 31.62 27.05
CA THR A 647 4.67 32.82 26.34
C THR A 647 3.55 33.35 25.46
N ARG A 648 3.10 34.58 25.73
CA ARG A 648 1.95 35.20 25.05
C ARG A 648 2.34 36.53 24.41
N HIS A 649 1.80 36.75 23.22
CA HIS A 649 1.87 38.02 22.51
C HIS A 649 0.46 38.56 22.36
N SER A 650 0.24 39.80 22.82
CA SER A 650 -1.10 40.41 22.85
C SER A 650 -2.16 39.56 23.57
N GLY A 651 -1.75 38.80 24.60
CA GLY A 651 -2.62 37.94 25.41
C GLY A 651 -2.84 36.52 24.87
N GLU A 652 -2.34 36.21 23.67
CA GLU A 652 -2.56 34.93 22.98
C GLU A 652 -1.24 34.22 22.67
N ILE A 653 -1.28 32.89 22.55
CA ILE A 653 -0.19 32.09 22.00
C ILE A 653 -0.32 32.16 20.46
N GLN A 654 0.61 32.88 19.82
CA GLN A 654 0.60 33.13 18.38
C GLN A 654 1.64 32.29 17.64
N LEU A 655 1.39 31.99 16.36
CA LEU A 655 2.33 31.22 15.53
C LEU A 655 3.54 32.05 15.09
N THR A 656 3.33 33.32 14.70
CA THR A 656 4.40 34.17 14.13
C THR A 656 5.59 34.35 15.08
N PRO A 657 5.42 34.56 16.40
CA PRO A 657 6.54 34.53 17.35
C PRO A 657 7.26 33.18 17.42
N CYS A 658 6.56 32.06 17.28
CA CYS A 658 7.17 30.72 17.22
C CYS A 658 8.05 30.57 15.96
N ILE A 659 7.58 31.05 14.81
CA ILE A 659 8.38 31.10 13.58
C ILE A 659 9.62 31.99 13.78
N GLN A 660 9.45 33.17 14.39
CA GLN A 660 10.56 34.09 14.66
C GLN A 660 11.62 33.48 15.60
N ASN A 661 11.21 32.71 16.60
CA ASN A 661 12.13 31.96 17.46
C ASN A 661 12.81 30.82 16.70
N LEU A 662 12.07 30.10 15.85
CA LEU A 662 12.61 28.99 15.07
C LEU A 662 13.72 29.45 14.12
N LEU A 663 13.60 30.64 13.52
CA LEU A 663 14.63 31.28 12.68
C LEU A 663 16.02 31.39 13.36
N GLN A 664 16.07 31.38 14.70
CA GLN A 664 17.34 31.40 15.44
C GLN A 664 18.12 30.08 15.39
N THR A 665 17.45 28.99 15.02
CA THR A 665 17.97 27.62 15.10
C THR A 665 17.81 26.82 13.81
N GLU A 666 16.94 27.28 12.90
CA GLU A 666 16.63 26.63 11.64
C GLU A 666 16.50 27.68 10.51
N VAL A 667 17.01 27.35 9.33
CA VAL A 667 16.76 28.15 8.13
C VAL A 667 15.34 27.88 7.64
N ILE A 668 14.57 28.95 7.39
CA ILE A 668 13.23 28.86 6.82
C ILE A 668 13.22 29.51 5.45
N TYR A 669 12.66 28.82 4.46
CA TYR A 669 12.52 29.32 3.10
C TYR A 669 11.09 29.75 2.81
N GLY A 670 10.96 30.84 2.07
CA GLY A 670 9.72 31.33 1.50
C GLY A 670 9.57 30.86 0.06
N LEU A 671 8.45 30.25 -0.29
CA LEU A 671 8.10 29.89 -1.68
C LEU A 671 7.05 30.86 -2.20
N ALA A 672 7.44 31.82 -3.02
CA ALA A 672 6.52 32.72 -3.70
C ALA A 672 6.13 32.13 -5.05
N LEU A 673 4.91 31.59 -5.14
CA LEU A 673 4.41 30.95 -6.35
C LEU A 673 3.89 31.96 -7.36
N ASP A 674 4.19 31.71 -8.63
CA ASP A 674 3.59 32.42 -9.75
C ASP A 674 2.16 31.87 -9.98
N HIS A 675 1.27 32.75 -10.43
CA HIS A 675 -0.12 32.39 -10.76
C HIS A 675 -0.93 31.80 -9.59
N VAL A 676 -0.61 32.17 -8.34
CA VAL A 676 -1.42 31.85 -7.16
C VAL A 676 -2.19 33.08 -6.70
N SER A 677 -3.50 32.93 -6.52
CA SER A 677 -4.37 33.97 -5.98
C SER A 677 -4.82 33.57 -4.57
N PRO A 678 -4.45 34.33 -3.52
CA PRO A 678 -4.95 34.09 -2.18
C PRO A 678 -6.40 34.58 -2.05
N LEU A 679 -7.28 33.67 -1.64
CA LEU A 679 -8.70 33.91 -1.49
C LEU A 679 -9.08 33.73 -0.01
N ASP A 680 -9.16 34.84 0.72
CA ASP A 680 -9.54 34.88 2.13
C ASP A 680 -11.06 34.95 2.27
N ILE A 681 -11.63 34.10 3.11
CA ILE A 681 -13.06 34.07 3.45
C ILE A 681 -13.35 34.54 4.88
N GLY A 682 -12.32 34.85 5.65
CA GLY A 682 -12.34 35.18 7.08
C GLY A 682 -12.86 36.57 7.43
N VAL A 683 -13.08 37.43 6.43
CA VAL A 683 -13.71 38.75 6.57
C VAL A 683 -14.69 39.03 5.42
N PRO A 684 -15.77 39.83 5.63
CA PRO A 684 -16.83 40.00 4.63
C PRO A 684 -16.35 40.59 3.29
N THR A 685 -15.46 41.58 3.32
CA THR A 685 -14.95 42.25 2.12
C THR A 685 -14.09 41.32 1.26
N GLU A 686 -13.22 40.54 1.90
CA GLU A 686 -12.39 39.55 1.19
C GLU A 686 -13.21 38.37 0.71
N TYR A 687 -14.22 37.93 1.48
CA TYR A 687 -15.15 36.91 1.03
C TYR A 687 -15.90 37.33 -0.24
N ALA A 688 -16.35 38.58 -0.32
CA ALA A 688 -16.97 39.11 -1.53
C ALA A 688 -16.00 39.17 -2.72
N LYS A 689 -14.74 39.57 -2.50
CA LYS A 689 -13.70 39.56 -3.54
C LYS A 689 -13.40 38.13 -4.02
N THR A 690 -13.34 37.17 -3.09
CA THR A 690 -13.18 35.75 -3.37
C THR A 690 -14.27 35.23 -4.28
N MET A 691 -15.54 35.52 -3.98
CA MET A 691 -16.66 35.10 -4.82
C MET A 691 -16.63 35.76 -6.21
N LYS A 692 -16.25 37.04 -6.28
CA LYS A 692 -16.07 37.75 -7.57
C LYS A 692 -14.96 37.12 -8.41
N TYR A 693 -13.84 36.76 -7.78
CA TYR A 693 -12.73 36.08 -8.44
C TYR A 693 -13.16 34.72 -8.99
N ILE A 694 -13.79 33.88 -8.16
CA ILE A 694 -14.27 32.55 -8.56
C ILE A 694 -15.25 32.66 -9.74
N LEU A 695 -16.18 33.62 -9.69
CA LEU A 695 -17.09 33.88 -10.82
C LEU A 695 -16.32 34.16 -12.11
N SER A 696 -15.30 35.01 -12.06
CA SER A 696 -14.49 35.34 -13.25
C SER A 696 -13.71 34.13 -13.80
N GLU A 697 -13.31 33.19 -12.95
CA GLU A 697 -12.66 31.95 -13.39
C GLU A 697 -13.67 30.96 -14.01
N LEU A 698 -14.89 30.91 -13.49
CA LEU A 698 -15.96 30.11 -14.07
C LEU A 698 -16.39 30.64 -15.44
N GLU A 699 -16.43 31.96 -15.63
CA GLU A 699 -16.77 32.60 -16.92
C GLU A 699 -15.72 32.38 -18.01
N LYS A 700 -14.47 32.05 -17.65
CA LYS A 700 -13.39 31.73 -18.59
C LYS A 700 -13.45 30.30 -19.13
N ARG A 701 -14.21 29.42 -18.50
CA ARG A 701 -14.38 28.00 -18.86
C ARG A 701 -15.64 27.80 -19.68
#